data_AF-A0A2A9KBM0-F1
#
_entry.id   AF-A0A2A9KBM0-F1
#
_cell.length_a   1.000
_cell.length_b   1.000
_cell.length_c   1.000
_cell.angle_alpha   90.00
_cell.angle_beta   90.00
_cell.angle_gamma   90.00
#
_symmetry.space_group_name_H-M   'P 1'
#
loop_
_entity.id
_entity.type
_entity.pdbx_description
1 polymer ?
#
loop_
_entity_poly.entity_id
_entity_poly.type
_entity_poly.pdbx_seq_one_letter_code
_entity_poly.pdbx_strand_id
1 'polypeptide(L)'
;MKIKNHIPSVLVAALISTLTACGGGDGASNSAANTASPATPAAIGTGNGDTSTTSTGSTATNTNTNTNTPTTVPAATPTTTPATTVTPIDISAPILANQNVVLNGDSVVDIPAGTTTYGGIISGTGTLTVRAPGGSGTLVLTADSSFTLPASRQTETATQTKSPTDPNHVHYWVIHNPNPPAVIVNAGATLQLGTPSSTGGSIGSYIPNTAGTTINLDNFQIDGTLVLESGPTLNMGILSGSGVIRRPPIGATGGTVRFVGDNPFSGVYSQLYGGYFGVDHVIFSMPNATIFSNESFITAAPESLFGDTTAHLLKYPKTIWESHYGDDINTNSGLVMFTGIYSYSNSGDQLKPALSDPSLNTMLVQNVSGSLTGGTNSSFRGINIEGGTTQWGDGTTNQFFLPSAPSPAASNSAVKNAYINLHRGSTLVFDYNGKYSCNVGITGGGGGPDADGSSGTGNLTIAATAGNYAVLTMPQNYNGITTIGAGATLQIGNGAPVSAVQATVGAPTAAAPYGAILRQTMLATYTGDSSLLTAESANGSLSDAIVDNGTLIIANTSTAITLSNIGGSGVIKQAGAASTTLSGANSYSGGTTVSAGTLNVASATALGSGSVINGATLATAGSQHALNVGGNYTQTAIGNLALSIGSVPDQLKVGGRALLSGGLTLNFAAAPAHGSRFVVVQAAGGVSGAFTSISGNVGGTGLALTGGQDATSYYVTAP
;
A
#
# COMPACT_ATOMS: atom_id res chain seq x y z
N MET A 1 -50.82 -18.90 -32.82
CA MET A 1 -50.75 -20.37 -32.99
C MET A 1 -50.46 -20.97 -31.61
N LYS A 2 -51.39 -21.82 -31.15
CA LYS A 2 -51.54 -22.65 -29.93
C LYS A 2 -50.54 -22.59 -28.73
N ILE A 3 -51.18 -22.40 -27.58
CA ILE A 3 -50.86 -22.69 -26.16
C ILE A 3 -50.36 -24.13 -25.91
N LYS A 4 -49.50 -24.35 -24.89
CA LYS A 4 -49.71 -25.38 -23.85
C LYS A 4 -48.87 -25.19 -22.56
N ASN A 5 -49.60 -25.05 -21.45
CA ASN A 5 -49.20 -25.18 -20.06
C ASN A 5 -48.56 -26.54 -19.74
N HIS A 6 -47.76 -26.61 -18.66
CA HIS A 6 -48.05 -27.49 -17.52
C HIS A 6 -47.36 -27.08 -16.21
N ILE A 7 -48.18 -26.67 -15.23
CA ILE A 7 -47.99 -26.92 -13.79
C ILE A 7 -48.99 -28.05 -13.44
N PRO A 8 -48.67 -28.97 -12.50
CA PRO A 8 -49.15 -28.87 -11.10
C PRO A 8 -48.06 -29.26 -10.08
N SER A 9 -47.71 -28.50 -9.02
CA SER A 9 -48.37 -28.17 -7.74
C SER A 9 -48.76 -29.32 -6.81
N VAL A 10 -48.38 -29.15 -5.52
CA VAL A 10 -48.84 -29.77 -4.23
C VAL A 10 -47.63 -30.40 -3.47
N LEU A 11 -47.25 -30.05 -2.23
CA LEU A 11 -47.98 -29.51 -1.07
C LEU A 11 -47.07 -28.64 -0.15
N VAL A 12 -47.71 -27.63 0.45
CA VAL A 12 -47.25 -26.64 1.44
C VAL A 12 -47.15 -27.25 2.85
N ALA A 13 -46.09 -26.94 3.62
CA ALA A 13 -46.13 -26.72 5.08
C ALA A 13 -44.78 -26.24 5.63
N ALA A 14 -44.83 -25.33 6.62
CA ALA A 14 -43.77 -24.81 7.49
C ALA A 14 -42.92 -23.64 6.97
N LEU A 15 -43.44 -22.41 7.14
CA LEU A 15 -42.66 -21.32 7.73
C LEU A 15 -43.62 -20.27 8.33
N ILE A 16 -44.07 -20.52 9.56
CA ILE A 16 -44.62 -19.53 10.50
C ILE A 16 -43.97 -19.80 11.85
N SER A 17 -43.66 -18.71 12.57
CA SER A 17 -43.11 -18.61 13.93
C SER A 17 -41.57 -18.70 13.97
N THR A 18 -40.80 -17.76 14.52
CA THR A 18 -41.05 -16.82 15.63
C THR A 18 -40.15 -15.59 15.52
N LEU A 19 -40.72 -14.41 15.72
CA LEU A 19 -40.02 -13.15 16.03
C LEU A 19 -40.95 -12.36 16.96
N THR A 20 -40.73 -12.47 18.27
CA THR A 20 -41.18 -11.50 19.29
C THR A 20 -40.70 -11.92 20.70
N ALA A 21 -39.95 -11.05 21.35
CA ALA A 21 -40.11 -10.65 22.76
C ALA A 21 -39.05 -9.56 23.06
N CYS A 22 -39.46 -8.28 23.13
CA CYS A 22 -39.73 -7.49 24.36
C CYS A 22 -38.48 -6.66 24.76
N GLY A 23 -38.53 -5.35 25.07
CA GLY A 23 -39.63 -4.39 25.16
C GLY A 23 -39.26 -3.21 26.10
N GLY A 24 -39.72 -1.99 25.76
CA GLY A 24 -39.96 -0.82 26.65
C GLY A 24 -38.77 0.07 27.04
N GLY A 25 -38.84 1.41 27.07
CA GLY A 25 -39.94 2.36 26.86
C GLY A 25 -39.57 3.78 27.34
N ASP A 26 -40.23 4.78 26.72
CA ASP A 26 -40.56 6.17 27.15
C ASP A 26 -39.44 7.23 27.30
N GLY A 27 -39.55 8.50 26.93
CA GLY A 27 -40.58 9.46 26.44
C GLY A 27 -39.88 10.86 26.45
N ALA A 28 -40.26 11.96 25.81
CA ALA A 28 -41.53 12.47 25.32
C ALA A 28 -41.33 13.58 24.27
N SER A 29 -42.40 13.82 23.51
CA SER A 29 -42.66 14.78 22.45
C SER A 29 -42.81 16.25 22.89
N ASN A 30 -42.60 17.20 21.97
CA ASN A 30 -43.67 18.18 21.68
C ASN A 30 -43.58 18.80 20.28
N SER A 31 -44.73 18.87 19.62
CA SER A 31 -44.99 19.42 18.30
C SER A 31 -45.91 20.64 18.41
N ALA A 32 -45.74 21.66 17.58
CA ALA A 32 -46.85 22.54 17.20
C ALA A 32 -46.59 23.19 15.82
N ALA A 33 -47.65 23.21 15.01
CA ALA A 33 -47.72 23.62 13.61
C ALA A 33 -48.25 25.06 13.42
N ASN A 34 -47.99 25.63 12.24
CA ASN A 34 -48.84 26.56 11.47
C ASN A 34 -48.04 27.08 10.25
N THR A 35 -48.52 27.42 9.04
CA THR A 35 -49.72 27.22 8.20
C THR A 35 -49.39 27.85 6.82
N ALA A 36 -50.16 27.50 5.78
CA ALA A 36 -50.00 27.74 4.34
C ALA A 36 -49.85 29.19 3.75
N SER A 37 -49.07 29.29 2.64
CA SER A 37 -49.24 29.90 1.27
C SER A 37 -50.09 31.19 1.02
N PRO A 38 -49.91 32.00 -0.08
CA PRO A 38 -49.80 31.55 -1.50
C PRO A 38 -48.94 32.37 -2.54
N ALA A 39 -48.64 31.71 -3.69
CA ALA A 39 -48.58 32.09 -5.14
C ALA A 39 -48.26 33.56 -5.56
N THR A 40 -47.54 33.97 -6.63
CA THR A 40 -47.27 33.56 -8.07
C THR A 40 -46.47 34.74 -8.72
N PRO A 41 -46.12 34.83 -10.04
CA PRO A 41 -45.81 33.86 -11.12
C PRO A 41 -44.52 34.18 -11.94
N ALA A 42 -44.23 33.32 -12.92
CA ALA A 42 -43.14 33.39 -13.90
C ALA A 42 -43.44 34.30 -15.14
N ALA A 43 -42.37 34.72 -15.83
CA ALA A 43 -42.31 35.10 -17.25
C ALA A 43 -40.86 34.89 -17.75
N ILE A 44 -40.55 33.86 -18.56
CA ILE A 44 -40.48 33.79 -20.04
C ILE A 44 -39.74 34.97 -20.70
N GLY A 45 -38.60 34.65 -21.32
CA GLY A 45 -37.86 35.52 -22.24
C GLY A 45 -36.80 34.73 -23.01
N THR A 46 -37.13 34.39 -24.26
CA THR A 46 -36.37 33.64 -25.26
C THR A 46 -35.19 34.41 -25.86
N GLY A 47 -34.11 33.73 -26.26
CA GLY A 47 -33.05 34.31 -27.10
C GLY A 47 -32.00 33.30 -27.57
N ASN A 48 -32.22 32.72 -28.76
CA ASN A 48 -31.30 31.89 -29.54
C ASN A 48 -29.99 32.62 -29.89
N GLY A 49 -28.91 31.85 -30.08
CA GLY A 49 -27.67 32.32 -30.68
C GLY A 49 -26.61 31.23 -30.85
N ASP A 50 -26.94 30.21 -31.64
CA ASP A 50 -26.01 29.17 -32.11
C ASP A 50 -25.22 29.69 -33.33
N THR A 51 -23.89 29.57 -33.33
CA THR A 51 -23.08 29.45 -34.57
C THR A 51 -21.78 28.70 -34.29
N SER A 52 -21.72 27.47 -34.76
CA SER A 52 -20.50 26.68 -34.96
C SER A 52 -19.60 27.29 -36.03
N THR A 53 -18.28 27.08 -35.95
CA THR A 53 -17.48 26.57 -37.09
C THR A 53 -16.19 25.91 -36.60
N THR A 54 -15.81 24.88 -37.34
CA THR A 54 -14.75 23.86 -37.20
C THR A 54 -13.39 24.28 -37.76
N SER A 55 -12.28 23.74 -37.22
CA SER A 55 -11.07 23.36 -38.00
C SER A 55 -10.20 22.38 -37.19
N THR A 56 -10.22 21.07 -37.49
CA THR A 56 -9.17 20.29 -38.20
C THR A 56 -7.76 20.35 -37.60
N GLY A 57 -7.25 19.16 -37.25
CA GLY A 57 -5.96 18.97 -36.59
C GLY A 57 -4.73 19.02 -37.50
N SER A 58 -3.57 18.87 -36.86
CA SER A 58 -2.34 18.42 -37.50
C SER A 58 -1.42 17.77 -36.45
N THR A 59 -0.98 16.56 -36.78
CA THR A 59 0.13 15.80 -36.19
C THR A 59 1.46 16.49 -36.46
N ALA A 60 2.36 16.53 -35.46
CA ALA A 60 3.78 16.67 -35.72
C ALA A 60 4.61 15.97 -34.63
N THR A 61 5.22 14.86 -35.04
CA THR A 61 6.40 14.24 -34.46
C THR A 61 7.55 15.24 -34.39
N ASN A 62 8.37 15.21 -33.33
CA ASN A 62 9.68 15.85 -33.36
C ASN A 62 10.74 14.98 -32.68
N THR A 63 11.50 14.26 -33.50
CA THR A 63 12.84 13.77 -33.18
C THR A 63 13.85 14.86 -33.54
N ASN A 64 14.62 15.37 -32.57
CA ASN A 64 16.03 15.63 -32.81
C ASN A 64 16.87 15.75 -31.54
N THR A 65 17.93 14.94 -31.52
CA THR A 65 19.16 15.07 -30.75
C THR A 65 19.98 16.25 -31.28
N ASN A 66 20.59 17.08 -30.41
CA ASN A 66 22.05 17.12 -30.16
C ASN A 66 22.47 18.42 -29.44
N THR A 67 23.36 18.23 -28.46
CA THR A 67 24.42 19.11 -27.92
C THR A 67 24.48 20.58 -28.36
N ASN A 68 24.42 21.51 -27.39
CA ASN A 68 25.49 22.51 -27.17
C ASN A 68 25.30 23.33 -25.89
N THR A 69 26.44 23.55 -25.23
CA THR A 69 26.71 24.30 -24.00
C THR A 69 26.06 25.70 -23.94
N PRO A 70 25.42 26.11 -22.83
CA PRO A 70 24.89 27.46 -22.70
C PRO A 70 25.98 28.45 -22.28
N THR A 71 26.24 29.44 -23.13
CA THR A 71 26.85 30.72 -22.77
C THR A 71 25.95 31.47 -21.79
N THR A 72 26.52 31.91 -20.67
CA THR A 72 25.85 32.69 -19.62
C THR A 72 25.40 34.07 -20.13
N VAL A 73 24.10 34.30 -20.17
CA VAL A 73 23.49 35.65 -20.21
C VAL A 73 23.18 36.05 -18.76
N PRO A 74 23.59 37.24 -18.27
CA PRO A 74 23.25 37.66 -16.91
C PRO A 74 21.73 37.88 -16.80
N ALA A 75 21.08 37.17 -15.88
CA ALA A 75 19.69 37.41 -15.54
C ALA A 75 19.54 38.83 -14.96
N ALA A 76 18.56 39.58 -15.48
CA ALA A 76 18.16 40.86 -14.92
C ALA A 76 17.69 40.65 -13.47
N THR A 77 18.32 41.37 -12.55
CA THR A 77 17.96 41.42 -11.14
C THR A 77 16.53 41.95 -11.01
N PRO A 78 15.60 41.27 -10.30
CA PRO A 78 14.31 41.87 -10.00
C PRO A 78 14.55 43.04 -9.07
N THR A 79 14.20 44.25 -9.52
CA THR A 79 14.17 45.44 -8.66
C THR A 79 13.07 45.25 -7.63
N THR A 80 13.43 44.76 -6.44
CA THR A 80 12.57 44.77 -5.27
C THR A 80 12.46 46.20 -4.76
N THR A 81 11.30 46.82 -4.91
CA THR A 81 10.91 47.98 -4.11
C THR A 81 11.12 47.61 -2.63
N PRO A 82 11.78 48.43 -1.80
CA PRO A 82 11.93 48.14 -0.38
C PRO A 82 10.53 47.99 0.22
N ALA A 83 10.21 46.80 0.74
CA ALA A 83 9.02 46.62 1.55
C ALA A 83 9.16 47.58 2.74
N THR A 84 8.24 48.53 2.86
CA THR A 84 8.05 49.29 4.10
C THR A 84 7.82 48.28 5.21
N THR A 85 8.84 48.04 6.03
CA THR A 85 8.78 47.13 7.17
C THR A 85 7.92 47.83 8.21
N VAL A 86 6.61 47.57 8.17
CA VAL A 86 5.72 47.99 9.25
C VAL A 86 6.15 47.20 10.47
N THR A 87 6.62 47.89 11.51
CA THR A 87 6.95 47.25 12.79
C THR A 87 5.70 46.56 13.32
N PRO A 88 5.76 45.25 13.65
CA PRO A 88 4.62 44.56 14.22
C PRO A 88 4.14 45.22 15.52
N ILE A 89 2.83 45.22 15.73
CA ILE A 89 2.19 45.76 16.94
C ILE A 89 2.48 44.79 18.09
N ASP A 90 3.15 45.26 19.13
CA ASP A 90 3.38 44.47 20.34
C ASP A 90 2.09 44.38 21.17
N ILE A 91 1.57 43.16 21.32
CA ILE A 91 0.36 42.84 22.09
C ILE A 91 0.68 42.06 23.37
N SER A 92 1.94 42.02 23.82
CA SER A 92 2.37 41.23 24.99
C SER A 92 1.65 41.64 26.28
N ALA A 93 1.59 42.94 26.58
CA ALA A 93 0.96 43.44 27.80
C ALA A 93 -0.54 43.04 27.95
N PRO A 94 -1.42 43.24 26.95
CA PRO A 94 -2.81 42.82 27.07
C PRO A 94 -2.99 41.29 27.09
N ILE A 95 -2.14 40.52 26.38
CA ILE A 95 -2.16 39.05 26.47
C ILE A 95 -1.80 38.59 27.89
N LEU A 96 -0.73 39.13 28.49
CA LEU A 96 -0.30 38.80 29.85
C LEU A 96 -1.32 39.25 30.92
N ALA A 97 -2.10 40.28 30.62
CA ALA A 97 -3.22 40.72 31.45
C ALA A 97 -4.53 39.92 31.20
N ASN A 98 -4.49 38.89 30.35
CA ASN A 98 -5.62 38.04 29.99
C ASN A 98 -6.82 38.81 29.40
N GLN A 99 -6.55 39.85 28.60
CA GLN A 99 -7.57 40.70 27.99
C GLN A 99 -7.87 40.27 26.55
N ASN A 100 -9.09 40.53 26.07
CA ASN A 100 -9.41 40.39 24.64
C ASN A 100 -8.56 41.36 23.81
N VAL A 101 -8.06 40.88 22.66
CA VAL A 101 -7.22 41.65 21.74
C VAL A 101 -7.88 41.70 20.37
N VAL A 102 -7.93 42.90 19.78
CA VAL A 102 -8.35 43.10 18.39
C VAL A 102 -7.11 43.46 17.58
N LEU A 103 -6.71 42.58 16.66
CA LEU A 103 -5.64 42.80 15.70
C LEU A 103 -6.06 43.88 14.71
N ASN A 104 -5.20 44.87 14.52
CA ASN A 104 -5.36 45.97 13.55
C ASN A 104 -4.13 46.03 12.61
N GLY A 105 -3.49 44.89 12.39
CA GLY A 105 -2.22 44.76 11.70
C GLY A 105 -1.40 43.56 12.17
N ASP A 106 -0.25 43.37 11.56
CA ASP A 106 0.70 42.33 11.97
C ASP A 106 1.13 42.57 13.41
N SER A 107 0.98 41.56 14.26
CA SER A 107 1.13 41.68 15.70
C SER A 107 2.09 40.63 16.25
N VAL A 108 2.74 40.96 17.34
CA VAL A 108 3.72 40.11 18.01
C VAL A 108 3.43 39.99 19.49
N VAL A 109 3.60 38.79 20.03
CA VAL A 109 3.50 38.50 21.45
C VAL A 109 4.80 37.87 21.94
N ASP A 110 5.45 38.55 22.89
CA ASP A 110 6.63 38.07 23.59
C ASP A 110 6.22 37.38 24.88
N ILE A 111 6.29 36.05 24.86
CA ILE A 111 5.90 35.21 25.99
C ILE A 111 7.09 35.06 26.94
N PRO A 112 6.91 35.33 28.25
CA PRO A 112 7.95 35.12 29.25
C PRO A 112 8.24 33.62 29.45
N ALA A 113 9.32 33.33 30.18
CA ALA A 113 9.64 31.97 30.57
C ALA A 113 8.51 31.32 31.40
N GLY A 114 8.25 30.04 31.12
CA GLY A 114 7.16 29.28 31.75
C GLY A 114 5.88 29.27 30.89
N THR A 115 4.74 29.06 31.56
CA THR A 115 3.43 28.90 30.91
C THR A 115 2.55 30.11 31.20
N THR A 116 2.04 30.73 30.13
CA THR A 116 1.04 31.79 30.16
C THR A 116 -0.28 31.23 29.64
N THR A 117 -1.26 31.07 30.51
CA THR A 117 -2.62 30.68 30.11
C THR A 117 -3.42 31.92 29.74
N TYR A 118 -4.03 31.91 28.56
CA TYR A 118 -4.77 33.02 27.98
C TYR A 118 -6.20 32.56 27.63
N GLY A 119 -7.16 33.07 28.39
CA GLY A 119 -8.59 32.91 28.18
C GLY A 119 -9.27 34.10 27.52
N GLY A 120 -8.52 35.15 27.17
CA GLY A 120 -9.01 36.20 26.29
C GLY A 120 -9.20 35.71 24.85
N ILE A 121 -9.84 36.52 24.03
CA ILE A 121 -10.10 36.25 22.60
C ILE A 121 -9.26 37.17 21.74
N ILE A 122 -8.55 36.61 20.76
CA ILE A 122 -7.89 37.37 19.69
C ILE A 122 -8.84 37.44 18.49
N SER A 123 -9.09 38.64 17.98
CA SER A 123 -10.00 38.90 16.85
C SER A 123 -9.44 39.94 15.89
N GLY A 124 -10.14 40.27 14.80
CA GLY A 124 -9.77 41.38 13.91
C GLY A 124 -8.99 40.94 12.66
N THR A 125 -8.02 41.76 12.23
CA THR A 125 -7.29 41.54 10.98
C THR A 125 -5.79 41.75 11.17
N GLY A 126 -4.98 40.79 10.73
CA GLY A 126 -3.52 40.83 10.91
C GLY A 126 -2.86 39.46 10.88
N THR A 127 -1.67 39.39 11.44
CA THR A 127 -0.96 38.15 11.77
C THR A 127 -0.66 38.11 13.26
N LEU A 128 -0.50 36.91 13.81
CA LEU A 128 -0.04 36.67 15.18
C LEU A 128 1.32 35.99 15.14
N THR A 129 2.37 36.68 15.58
CA THR A 129 3.70 36.09 15.77
C THR A 129 3.96 35.84 17.25
N VAL A 130 4.13 34.57 17.63
CA VAL A 130 4.46 34.15 19.00
C VAL A 130 5.97 33.98 19.13
N ARG A 131 6.59 34.70 20.06
CA ARG A 131 8.03 34.65 20.35
C ARG A 131 8.26 34.34 21.83
N ALA A 132 9.43 33.79 22.12
CA ALA A 132 9.92 33.59 23.48
C ALA A 132 11.34 34.17 23.57
N PRO A 133 11.49 35.50 23.78
CA PRO A 133 12.82 36.13 23.80
C PRO A 133 13.73 35.59 24.93
N GLY A 134 13.14 35.00 25.98
CA GLY A 134 13.87 34.28 27.02
C GLY A 134 14.31 32.85 26.65
N GLY A 135 14.12 32.41 25.40
CA GLY A 135 14.54 31.11 24.87
C GLY A 135 13.54 29.96 25.08
N SER A 136 12.62 30.09 26.02
CA SER A 136 11.54 29.12 26.26
C SER A 136 10.32 29.85 26.80
N GLY A 137 9.13 29.64 26.25
CA GLY A 137 7.87 30.20 26.76
C GLY A 137 6.66 29.57 26.08
N THR A 138 5.58 29.34 26.83
CA THR A 138 4.36 28.68 26.35
C THR A 138 3.16 29.60 26.48
N LEU A 139 2.45 29.86 25.37
CA LEU A 139 1.14 30.49 25.36
C LEU A 139 0.05 29.42 25.19
N VAL A 140 -0.83 29.27 26.18
CA VAL A 140 -1.96 28.33 26.14
C VAL A 140 -3.24 29.10 25.85
N LEU A 141 -3.84 28.89 24.68
CA LEU A 141 -5.14 29.47 24.31
C LEU A 141 -6.26 28.56 24.81
N THR A 142 -7.14 29.08 25.67
CA THR A 142 -8.29 28.32 26.20
C THR A 142 -9.64 28.79 25.64
N ALA A 143 -9.67 29.91 24.91
CA ALA A 143 -10.84 30.43 24.22
C ALA A 143 -10.61 30.46 22.70
N ASP A 144 -11.68 30.35 21.93
CA ASP A 144 -11.61 30.41 20.47
C ASP A 144 -11.32 31.83 19.99
N SER A 145 -10.33 31.94 19.11
CA SER A 145 -9.90 33.19 18.48
C SER A 145 -10.22 33.16 16.99
N SER A 146 -10.71 34.28 16.45
CA SER A 146 -11.06 34.40 15.03
C SER A 146 -10.58 35.73 14.47
N PHE A 147 -9.49 35.70 13.72
CA PHE A 147 -8.99 36.84 12.97
C PHE A 147 -8.73 36.42 11.54
N THR A 148 -8.45 37.38 10.66
CA THR A 148 -8.17 37.10 9.25
C THR A 148 -6.92 37.83 8.79
N LEU A 149 -6.27 37.32 7.75
CA LEU A 149 -5.32 38.12 7.00
C LEU A 149 -6.03 39.34 6.34
N PRO A 150 -5.33 40.46 6.10
CA PRO A 150 -5.80 41.50 5.21
C PRO A 150 -6.24 40.92 3.85
N ALA A 151 -7.31 41.48 3.27
CA ALA A 151 -7.89 40.96 2.02
C ALA A 151 -6.87 40.83 0.86
N SER A 152 -5.85 41.68 0.81
CA SER A 152 -4.77 41.61 -0.18
C SER A 152 -3.86 40.38 -0.05
N ARG A 153 -3.89 39.70 1.11
CA ARG A 153 -3.13 38.46 1.39
C ARG A 153 -4.01 37.21 1.41
N GLN A 154 -5.32 37.33 1.20
CA GLN A 154 -6.24 36.19 1.12
C GLN A 154 -6.33 35.69 -0.32
N THR A 155 -5.41 34.82 -0.74
CA THR A 155 -5.35 34.24 -2.09
C THR A 155 -5.85 32.80 -2.16
N GLU A 156 -6.03 32.15 -1.02
CA GLU A 156 -6.44 30.76 -0.93
C GLU A 156 -7.85 30.55 -1.48
N THR A 157 -7.98 29.50 -2.28
CA THR A 157 -9.26 29.06 -2.82
C THR A 157 -9.42 27.58 -2.59
N ALA A 158 -10.65 27.12 -2.42
CA ALA A 158 -10.96 25.71 -2.27
C ALA A 158 -11.98 25.30 -3.32
N THR A 159 -11.66 24.26 -4.08
CA THR A 159 -12.57 23.68 -5.08
C THR A 159 -13.23 22.44 -4.49
N GLN A 160 -14.54 22.35 -4.65
CA GLN A 160 -15.31 21.17 -4.28
C GLN A 160 -15.44 20.23 -5.47
N THR A 161 -15.07 18.97 -5.28
CA THR A 161 -15.44 17.90 -6.21
C THR A 161 -16.70 17.19 -5.71
N LYS A 162 -17.70 17.07 -6.59
CA LYS A 162 -18.95 16.35 -6.34
C LYS A 162 -18.85 14.90 -6.80
N SER A 163 -19.66 14.02 -6.22
CA SER A 163 -19.79 12.66 -6.75
C SER A 163 -20.35 12.65 -8.17
N PRO A 164 -19.75 11.90 -9.11
CA PRO A 164 -20.43 11.45 -10.31
C PRO A 164 -21.70 10.62 -10.06
N THR A 165 -21.74 9.81 -8.99
CA THR A 165 -22.86 8.90 -8.70
C THR A 165 -23.91 9.50 -7.75
N ASP A 166 -23.53 10.53 -7.01
CA ASP A 166 -24.42 11.35 -6.18
C ASP A 166 -24.07 12.85 -6.24
N PRO A 167 -24.47 13.57 -7.32
CA PRO A 167 -24.07 14.95 -7.57
C PRO A 167 -24.53 15.97 -6.50
N ASN A 168 -25.36 15.53 -5.55
CA ASN A 168 -25.84 16.34 -4.44
C ASN A 168 -24.94 16.25 -3.19
N HIS A 169 -24.02 15.27 -3.14
CA HIS A 169 -23.06 15.12 -2.05
C HIS A 169 -21.65 15.53 -2.46
N VAL A 170 -20.97 16.18 -1.51
CA VAL A 170 -19.56 16.59 -1.61
C VAL A 170 -18.68 15.36 -1.46
N HIS A 171 -17.80 15.11 -2.42
CA HIS A 171 -16.84 14.01 -2.32
C HIS A 171 -15.56 14.45 -1.61
N TYR A 172 -14.93 15.52 -2.08
CA TYR A 172 -13.74 16.06 -1.41
C TYR A 172 -13.47 17.52 -1.78
N TRP A 173 -12.60 18.14 -0.98
CA TRP A 173 -12.07 19.49 -1.22
C TRP A 173 -10.60 19.46 -1.64
N VAL A 174 -10.25 20.34 -2.57
CA VAL A 174 -8.87 20.63 -2.99
C VAL A 174 -8.55 22.08 -2.65
N ILE A 175 -7.44 22.31 -1.96
CA ILE A 175 -6.96 23.66 -1.64
C ILE A 175 -5.97 24.11 -2.71
N HIS A 176 -6.12 25.36 -3.17
CA HIS A 176 -5.27 25.99 -4.16
C HIS A 176 -4.74 27.33 -3.67
N ASN A 177 -3.51 27.66 -4.05
CA ASN A 177 -2.82 28.91 -3.74
C ASN A 177 -2.88 29.30 -2.25
N PRO A 178 -2.37 28.46 -1.33
CA PRO A 178 -2.51 28.68 0.10
C PRO A 178 -2.14 30.09 0.55
N ASN A 179 -2.90 30.62 1.51
CA ASN A 179 -2.60 31.91 2.13
C ASN A 179 -1.19 31.89 2.77
N PRO A 180 -0.50 33.03 2.88
CA PRO A 180 0.66 33.10 3.76
C PRO A 180 0.26 32.81 5.21
N PRO A 181 1.22 32.44 6.09
CA PRO A 181 0.91 32.16 7.49
C PRO A 181 0.22 33.34 8.20
N ALA A 182 -0.95 33.10 8.77
CA ALA A 182 -1.64 34.02 9.68
C ALA A 182 -1.10 33.90 11.12
N VAL A 183 -0.63 32.70 11.49
CA VAL A 183 -0.01 32.40 12.78
C VAL A 183 1.43 31.96 12.55
N ILE A 184 2.37 32.59 13.26
CA ILE A 184 3.79 32.27 13.20
C ILE A 184 4.26 31.94 14.62
N VAL A 185 4.83 30.77 14.81
CA VAL A 185 5.41 30.34 16.09
C VAL A 185 6.92 30.23 15.93
N ASN A 186 7.66 31.20 16.47
CA ASN A 186 9.12 31.24 16.31
C ASN A 186 9.82 30.16 17.15
N ALA A 187 11.04 29.82 16.74
CA ALA A 187 11.91 28.94 17.52
C ALA A 187 12.02 29.38 19.00
N GLY A 188 11.93 28.41 19.91
CA GLY A 188 11.90 28.64 21.37
C GLY A 188 10.51 28.96 21.95
N ALA A 189 9.54 29.37 21.13
CA ALA A 189 8.17 29.60 21.57
C ALA A 189 7.31 28.33 21.44
N THR A 190 6.34 28.18 22.34
CA THR A 190 5.29 27.17 22.25
C THR A 190 3.92 27.85 22.18
N LEU A 191 3.12 27.51 21.18
CA LEU A 191 1.70 27.82 21.12
C LEU A 191 0.92 26.54 21.41
N GLN A 192 0.06 26.57 22.41
CA GLN A 192 -0.82 25.46 22.77
C GLN A 192 -2.28 25.85 22.50
N LEU A 193 -2.96 25.01 21.72
CA LEU A 193 -4.36 25.14 21.37
C LEU A 193 -5.19 24.22 22.27
N GLY A 194 -5.88 24.84 23.24
CA GLY A 194 -6.72 24.16 24.20
C GLY A 194 -5.98 23.46 25.35
N THR A 195 -6.77 22.85 26.23
CA THR A 195 -6.37 22.01 27.36
C THR A 195 -7.37 20.87 27.50
N PRO A 196 -7.09 19.82 28.28
CA PRO A 196 -8.02 18.70 28.45
C PRO A 196 -9.39 19.11 29.02
N SER A 197 -9.47 20.27 29.68
CA SER A 197 -10.68 20.82 30.30
C SER A 197 -11.27 22.03 29.58
N SER A 198 -10.65 22.55 28.51
CA SER A 198 -11.19 23.74 27.83
C SER A 198 -12.30 23.36 26.84
N THR A 199 -13.34 24.19 26.77
CA THR A 199 -14.42 24.06 25.78
C THR A 199 -14.09 24.76 24.45
N GLY A 200 -12.99 25.53 24.41
CA GLY A 200 -12.46 26.21 23.24
C GLY A 200 -10.92 26.11 23.19
N GLY A 201 -10.31 26.97 22.39
CA GLY A 201 -8.85 27.05 22.24
C GLY A 201 -8.38 26.88 20.80
N SER A 202 -9.23 27.17 19.82
CA SER A 202 -8.91 27.15 18.40
C SER A 202 -8.53 28.55 17.89
N ILE A 203 -7.79 28.58 16.77
CA ILE A 203 -7.63 29.78 15.94
C ILE A 203 -8.17 29.42 14.56
N GLY A 204 -9.11 30.19 14.04
CA GLY A 204 -9.46 30.03 12.65
C GLY A 204 -10.44 31.05 12.08
N SER A 205 -10.36 31.14 10.76
CA SER A 205 -11.29 31.83 9.88
C SER A 205 -11.77 30.81 8.86
N TYR A 206 -13.07 30.53 8.87
CA TYR A 206 -13.59 29.36 8.16
C TYR A 206 -14.41 29.76 6.94
N ILE A 207 -14.25 29.02 5.84
CA ILE A 207 -15.26 29.02 4.77
C ILE A 207 -16.50 28.28 5.30
N PRO A 208 -17.69 28.92 5.36
CA PRO A 208 -18.91 28.21 5.70
C PRO A 208 -19.23 27.20 4.60
N ASN A 209 -19.31 25.91 4.93
CA ASN A 209 -19.75 24.90 3.97
C ASN A 209 -20.96 24.10 4.50
N THR A 210 -21.80 23.66 3.59
CA THR A 210 -23.07 22.98 3.84
C THR A 210 -22.93 21.46 4.10
N ALA A 211 -21.72 20.91 4.03
CA ALA A 211 -21.45 19.48 4.16
C ALA A 211 -20.73 19.09 5.47
N GLY A 212 -20.61 20.03 6.43
CA GLY A 212 -20.04 19.76 7.74
C GLY A 212 -18.51 19.79 7.81
N THR A 213 -17.82 20.17 6.73
CA THR A 213 -16.36 20.37 6.75
C THR A 213 -16.01 21.84 6.96
N THR A 214 -15.07 22.13 7.83
CA THR A 214 -14.61 23.51 8.06
C THR A 214 -13.18 23.62 7.55
N ILE A 215 -12.99 24.34 6.44
CA ILE A 215 -11.65 24.69 5.92
C ILE A 215 -11.23 25.97 6.64
N ASN A 216 -10.12 25.88 7.36
CA ASN A 216 -9.50 27.01 8.03
C ASN A 216 -8.56 27.73 7.07
N LEU A 217 -8.84 29.01 6.80
CA LEU A 217 -8.06 29.87 5.92
C LEU A 217 -6.83 30.47 6.62
N ASP A 218 -6.74 30.34 7.95
CA ASP A 218 -5.59 30.77 8.72
C ASP A 218 -4.52 29.69 8.67
N ASN A 219 -3.47 29.95 7.91
CA ASN A 219 -2.32 29.06 7.76
C ASN A 219 -1.29 29.31 8.87
N PHE A 220 -0.50 28.29 9.18
CA PHE A 220 0.41 28.28 10.32
C PHE A 220 1.85 28.02 9.88
N GLN A 221 2.79 28.81 10.40
CA GLN A 221 4.23 28.55 10.31
C GLN A 221 4.77 28.19 11.70
N ILE A 222 5.26 26.97 11.84
CA ILE A 222 5.70 26.40 13.12
C ILE A 222 7.20 26.13 13.05
N ASP A 223 8.00 27.07 13.56
CA ASP A 223 9.44 26.93 13.76
C ASP A 223 9.80 26.62 15.23
N GLY A 224 8.89 26.95 16.15
CA GLY A 224 8.90 26.56 17.55
C GLY A 224 8.13 25.26 17.81
N THR A 225 7.17 25.30 18.75
CA THR A 225 6.31 24.15 19.06
C THR A 225 4.83 24.54 18.99
N LEU A 226 4.03 23.73 18.30
CA LEU A 226 2.57 23.77 18.34
C LEU A 226 2.06 22.56 19.13
N VAL A 227 1.29 22.79 20.18
CA VAL A 227 0.66 21.73 20.98
C VAL A 227 -0.85 21.72 20.72
N LEU A 228 -1.38 20.55 20.36
CA LEU A 228 -2.80 20.35 20.01
C LEU A 228 -3.49 19.52 21.10
N GLU A 229 -3.94 20.17 22.18
CA GLU A 229 -4.45 19.50 23.41
C GLU A 229 -5.96 19.71 23.65
N SER A 230 -6.66 20.14 22.59
CA SER A 230 -8.05 20.63 22.61
C SER A 230 -9.13 19.60 23.02
N GLY A 231 -10.11 20.09 23.81
CA GLY A 231 -11.41 19.45 24.05
C GLY A 231 -12.38 19.45 22.85
N PRO A 232 -12.52 20.52 22.05
CA PRO A 232 -13.29 20.51 20.79
C PRO A 232 -12.48 20.02 19.56
N THR A 233 -13.16 19.91 18.42
CA THR A 233 -12.50 19.61 17.14
C THR A 233 -11.67 20.80 16.63
N LEU A 234 -10.38 20.59 16.38
CA LEU A 234 -9.47 21.57 15.76
C LEU A 234 -9.42 21.37 14.24
N ASN A 235 -9.79 22.38 13.47
CA ASN A 235 -9.57 22.39 12.03
C ASN A 235 -8.35 23.27 11.73
N MET A 236 -7.27 22.66 11.27
CA MET A 236 -6.02 23.34 10.95
C MET A 236 -6.08 23.89 9.52
N GLY A 237 -5.43 25.02 9.28
CA GLY A 237 -5.07 25.44 7.92
C GLY A 237 -3.80 24.72 7.44
N ILE A 238 -3.21 25.21 6.36
CA ILE A 238 -1.92 24.71 5.84
C ILE A 238 -0.80 24.99 6.84
N LEU A 239 0.02 23.98 7.09
CA LEU A 239 1.14 23.97 8.02
C LEU A 239 2.48 24.04 7.28
N SER A 240 3.35 24.91 7.76
CA SER A 240 4.72 25.15 7.27
C SER A 240 5.70 25.28 8.44
N GLY A 241 6.99 25.38 8.14
CA GLY A 241 8.06 25.47 9.14
C GLY A 241 8.75 24.14 9.43
N SER A 242 9.72 24.15 10.34
CA SER A 242 10.58 23.00 10.66
C SER A 242 10.60 22.64 12.16
N GLY A 243 9.68 23.20 12.94
CA GLY A 243 9.58 23.01 14.38
C GLY A 243 8.92 21.68 14.78
N VAL A 244 8.17 21.71 15.88
CA VAL A 244 7.46 20.55 16.43
C VAL A 244 5.97 20.80 16.42
N ILE A 245 5.20 19.82 15.98
CA ILE A 245 3.76 19.75 16.20
C ILE A 245 3.53 18.52 17.09
N ARG A 246 2.97 18.74 18.28
CA ARG A 246 2.76 17.68 19.27
C ARG A 246 1.28 17.56 19.61
N ARG A 247 0.76 16.34 19.51
CA ARG A 247 -0.57 15.95 19.99
C ARG A 247 -0.41 15.07 21.23
N PRO A 248 -0.54 15.61 22.45
CA PRO A 248 -0.43 14.85 23.69
C PRO A 248 -1.55 13.80 23.86
N PRO A 249 -1.40 12.82 24.78
CA PRO A 249 -2.47 11.89 25.12
C PRO A 249 -3.69 12.66 25.61
N ILE A 250 -4.84 12.46 24.96
CA ILE A 250 -6.05 13.17 25.32
C ILE A 250 -6.82 12.33 26.35
N GLY A 251 -7.35 12.97 27.39
CA GLY A 251 -8.28 12.30 28.31
C GLY A 251 -9.57 11.84 27.59
N ALA A 252 -10.44 11.11 28.29
CA ALA A 252 -11.64 10.45 27.74
C ALA A 252 -12.67 11.35 27.01
N THR A 253 -12.47 12.68 26.95
CA THR A 253 -13.35 13.67 26.33
C THR A 253 -12.85 14.21 24.98
N GLY A 254 -11.87 13.54 24.35
CA GLY A 254 -10.98 14.14 23.33
C GLY A 254 -11.61 14.61 22.01
N GLY A 255 -11.11 15.77 21.53
CA GLY A 255 -11.47 16.37 20.25
C GLY A 255 -10.72 15.79 19.03
N THR A 256 -11.29 15.96 17.84
CA THR A 256 -10.65 15.57 16.55
C THR A 256 -9.69 16.67 16.09
N VAL A 257 -8.57 16.33 15.44
CA VAL A 257 -7.77 17.33 14.70
C VAL A 257 -7.91 16.99 13.22
N ARG A 258 -8.27 17.98 12.41
CA ARG A 258 -8.39 17.83 10.96
C ARG A 258 -7.32 18.68 10.31
N PHE A 259 -6.53 18.05 9.46
CA PHE A 259 -5.58 18.73 8.58
C PHE A 259 -6.13 18.79 7.17
N VAL A 260 -5.65 19.75 6.38
CA VAL A 260 -6.11 20.00 5.03
C VAL A 260 -4.93 20.34 4.12
N GLY A 261 -5.09 20.10 2.82
CA GLY A 261 -4.18 20.45 1.74
C GLY A 261 -2.79 19.81 1.81
N ASP A 262 -1.92 20.26 0.92
CA ASP A 262 -0.51 19.86 0.88
C ASP A 262 0.30 20.74 1.82
N ASN A 263 0.84 20.14 2.88
CA ASN A 263 1.52 20.86 3.95
C ASN A 263 3.05 20.84 3.69
N PRO A 264 3.70 21.99 3.47
CA PRO A 264 5.15 22.07 3.30
C PRO A 264 5.92 21.84 4.61
N PHE A 265 5.25 21.69 5.75
CA PHE A 265 5.86 21.40 7.04
C PHE A 265 6.90 20.27 6.95
N SER A 266 8.08 20.53 7.51
CA SER A 266 9.26 19.65 7.43
C SER A 266 9.82 19.25 8.80
N GLY A 267 9.14 19.69 9.86
CA GLY A 267 9.53 19.40 11.24
C GLY A 267 9.01 18.04 11.73
N VAL A 268 8.92 17.88 13.05
CA VAL A 268 8.43 16.65 13.68
C VAL A 268 6.94 16.78 14.01
N TYR A 269 6.13 15.88 13.47
CA TYR A 269 4.74 15.66 13.90
C TYR A 269 4.71 14.47 14.84
N SER A 270 4.42 14.70 16.12
CA SER A 270 4.39 13.69 17.17
C SER A 270 2.97 13.49 17.67
N GLN A 271 2.41 12.30 17.45
CA GLN A 271 1.06 11.93 17.83
C GLN A 271 1.08 10.86 18.92
N LEU A 272 0.59 11.22 20.12
CA LEU A 272 0.68 10.37 21.32
C LEU A 272 -0.54 9.48 21.57
N TYR A 273 -1.60 9.62 20.77
CA TYR A 273 -2.86 8.88 20.90
C TYR A 273 -3.43 8.56 19.51
N GLY A 274 -4.02 7.38 19.35
CA GLY A 274 -4.56 6.87 18.10
C GLY A 274 -5.64 7.77 17.51
N GLY A 275 -5.65 7.90 16.19
CA GLY A 275 -6.61 8.78 15.54
C GLY A 275 -6.38 8.92 14.04
N TYR A 276 -7.34 9.58 13.40
CA TYR A 276 -7.31 9.86 11.97
C TYR A 276 -6.23 10.89 11.63
N PHE A 277 -5.31 10.48 10.76
CA PHE A 277 -4.32 11.35 10.12
C PHE A 277 -4.79 11.65 8.69
N GLY A 278 -5.69 12.63 8.57
CA GLY A 278 -6.44 12.89 7.34
C GLY A 278 -7.87 12.34 7.39
N VAL A 279 -8.72 12.78 6.48
CA VAL A 279 -10.13 12.36 6.37
C VAL A 279 -10.52 12.23 4.89
N ASP A 280 -11.51 11.40 4.59
CA ASP A 280 -11.97 11.06 3.23
C ASP A 280 -12.52 12.24 2.41
N HIS A 281 -12.87 13.34 3.05
CA HIS A 281 -13.55 14.48 2.43
C HIS A 281 -12.67 15.74 2.26
N VAL A 282 -11.39 15.71 2.66
CA VAL A 282 -10.42 16.77 2.35
C VAL A 282 -9.05 16.14 2.08
N ILE A 283 -8.43 16.46 0.95
CA ILE A 283 -7.08 15.99 0.63
C ILE A 283 -6.10 16.57 1.66
N PHE A 284 -5.19 15.73 2.17
CA PHE A 284 -4.19 16.14 3.16
C PHE A 284 -2.85 15.40 2.98
N SER A 285 -1.75 16.11 2.69
CA SER A 285 -0.41 15.51 2.66
C SER A 285 0.60 16.26 3.54
N MET A 286 1.61 15.54 4.06
CA MET A 286 2.77 16.08 4.80
C MET A 286 4.05 15.37 4.33
N PRO A 287 4.45 15.53 3.05
CA PRO A 287 5.49 14.71 2.45
C PRO A 287 6.90 14.94 3.04
N ASN A 288 7.13 16.08 3.69
CA ASN A 288 8.45 16.47 4.20
C ASN A 288 8.59 16.32 5.72
N ALA A 289 7.51 16.02 6.43
CA ALA A 289 7.53 15.94 7.90
C ALA A 289 8.28 14.69 8.38
N THR A 290 8.76 14.66 9.62
CA THR A 290 9.04 13.40 10.31
C THR A 290 7.80 13.05 11.14
N ILE A 291 7.17 11.91 10.88
CA ILE A 291 6.02 11.46 11.66
C ILE A 291 6.50 10.52 12.75
N PHE A 292 6.11 10.82 13.97
CA PHE A 292 6.27 9.96 15.13
C PHE A 292 4.87 9.55 15.62
N SER A 293 4.52 8.29 15.38
CA SER A 293 3.29 7.67 15.85
C SER A 293 3.57 6.94 17.16
N ASN A 294 2.72 7.16 18.16
CA ASN A 294 2.83 6.52 19.48
C ASN A 294 1.74 5.47 19.74
N GLU A 295 0.77 5.37 18.83
CA GLU A 295 -0.32 4.40 18.75
C GLU A 295 -0.71 4.23 17.27
N SER A 296 -1.61 3.28 16.98
CA SER A 296 -2.21 3.02 15.67
C SER A 296 -2.62 4.30 14.93
N PHE A 297 -2.25 4.44 13.64
CA PHE A 297 -2.74 5.55 12.83
C PHE A 297 -3.65 5.07 11.70
N ILE A 298 -4.70 5.86 11.44
CA ILE A 298 -5.63 5.62 10.34
C ILE A 298 -5.49 6.75 9.33
N THR A 299 -5.33 6.42 8.07
CA THR A 299 -5.32 7.39 6.97
C THR A 299 -6.26 6.96 5.85
N ALA A 300 -6.82 7.95 5.18
CA ALA A 300 -7.65 7.78 4.00
C ALA A 300 -7.32 8.88 3.01
N ALA A 301 -7.22 8.52 1.74
CA ALA A 301 -7.35 9.48 0.66
C ALA A 301 -8.81 9.45 0.18
N PRO A 302 -9.34 10.58 -0.34
CA PRO A 302 -10.64 10.57 -0.97
C PRO A 302 -10.74 9.47 -2.03
N GLU A 303 -11.87 8.78 -2.08
CA GLU A 303 -12.09 7.76 -3.10
C GLU A 303 -12.10 8.39 -4.51
N SER A 304 -11.11 8.04 -5.33
CA SER A 304 -11.18 8.23 -6.76
C SER A 304 -12.22 7.25 -7.31
N LEU A 305 -13.33 7.76 -7.85
CA LEU A 305 -14.29 6.94 -8.57
C LEU A 305 -13.59 6.24 -9.75
N PHE A 306 -13.59 4.91 -9.73
CA PHE A 306 -13.53 4.05 -10.92
C PHE A 306 -12.45 4.38 -11.97
N GLY A 307 -11.17 4.34 -11.58
CA GLY A 307 -10.07 4.12 -12.54
C GLY A 307 -9.30 5.34 -13.04
N ASP A 308 -9.50 6.53 -12.46
CA ASP A 308 -8.53 7.63 -12.61
C ASP A 308 -7.42 7.48 -11.58
N THR A 309 -6.24 7.03 -12.01
CA THR A 309 -5.03 6.87 -11.18
C THR A 309 -4.24 8.17 -11.00
N THR A 310 -4.71 9.28 -11.59
CA THR A 310 -4.08 10.61 -11.50
C THR A 310 -4.75 11.57 -10.52
N ALA A 311 -5.88 11.19 -9.92
CA ALA A 311 -6.62 12.05 -9.00
C ALA A 311 -6.30 11.77 -7.53
N HIS A 312 -5.43 12.62 -6.96
CA HIS A 312 -5.24 12.90 -5.53
C HIS A 312 -4.40 11.90 -4.72
N LEU A 313 -3.11 12.18 -4.77
CA LEU A 313 -2.04 11.40 -4.17
C LEU A 313 -1.74 11.88 -2.73
N LEU A 314 -1.99 11.03 -1.74
CA LEU A 314 -1.54 11.28 -0.38
C LEU A 314 -0.09 10.83 -0.21
N LYS A 315 0.83 11.77 -0.05
CA LYS A 315 2.23 11.46 0.22
C LYS A 315 2.54 11.60 1.70
N TYR A 316 2.94 10.49 2.28
CA TYR A 316 3.54 10.45 3.60
C TYR A 316 5.06 10.42 3.52
N PRO A 317 5.72 10.88 4.58
CA PRO A 317 7.13 11.20 4.53
C PRO A 317 8.05 9.99 4.44
N LYS A 318 9.34 10.32 4.28
CA LYS A 318 10.45 9.37 4.15
C LYS A 318 10.68 8.47 5.37
N THR A 319 10.18 8.83 6.55
CA THR A 319 10.24 7.93 7.71
C THR A 319 9.07 8.17 8.64
N ILE A 320 8.40 7.07 8.99
CA ILE A 320 7.41 7.00 10.06
C ILE A 320 8.04 6.24 11.20
N TRP A 321 8.01 6.82 12.40
CA TRP A 321 8.61 6.25 13.59
C TRP A 321 7.53 5.76 14.54
N GLU A 322 7.68 4.55 15.05
CA GLU A 322 6.87 4.04 16.17
C GLU A 322 7.61 4.26 17.50
N SER A 323 6.88 4.69 18.52
CA SER A 323 7.41 4.89 19.89
C SER A 323 7.50 3.60 20.68
N HIS A 324 6.58 2.68 20.40
CA HIS A 324 6.44 1.37 20.97
C HIS A 324 6.50 0.39 19.82
N TYR A 325 7.25 -0.70 20.00
CA TYR A 325 7.37 -1.69 18.95
C TYR A 325 6.01 -2.37 18.76
N GLY A 326 5.44 -2.28 17.56
CA GLY A 326 4.22 -2.99 17.17
C GLY A 326 2.95 -2.14 17.11
N ASP A 327 3.06 -0.85 16.85
CA ASP A 327 1.93 -0.02 16.41
C ASP A 327 1.53 -0.40 14.97
N ASP A 328 0.26 -0.22 14.60
CA ASP A 328 -0.27 -0.51 13.27
C ASP A 328 -0.68 0.73 12.45
N ILE A 329 -0.65 0.54 11.14
CA ILE A 329 -0.99 1.53 10.13
C ILE A 329 -2.21 1.03 9.37
N ASN A 330 -3.28 1.80 9.37
CA ASN A 330 -4.51 1.45 8.67
C ASN A 330 -4.75 2.44 7.53
N THR A 331 -4.94 1.90 6.32
CA THR A 331 -5.31 2.67 5.13
C THR A 331 -6.70 2.24 4.67
N ASN A 332 -7.63 3.19 4.53
CA ASN A 332 -9.04 2.84 4.28
C ASN A 332 -9.49 2.97 2.82
N SER A 333 -9.05 4.01 2.11
CA SER A 333 -9.59 4.35 0.80
C SER A 333 -8.65 5.27 0.01
N GLY A 334 -8.94 5.42 -1.28
CA GLY A 334 -8.16 6.24 -2.23
C GLY A 334 -6.74 5.71 -2.46
N LEU A 335 -5.85 6.55 -2.99
CA LEU A 335 -4.42 6.23 -3.15
C LEU A 335 -3.57 6.86 -2.04
N VAL A 336 -3.03 6.01 -1.17
CA VAL A 336 -2.11 6.40 -0.09
C VAL A 336 -0.71 5.91 -0.43
N MET A 337 0.26 6.82 -0.48
CA MET A 337 1.65 6.51 -0.82
C MET A 337 2.59 6.74 0.36
N PHE A 338 3.30 5.69 0.73
CA PHE A 338 4.40 5.73 1.69
C PHE A 338 5.73 5.63 0.94
N THR A 339 6.50 6.72 0.93
CA THR A 339 7.79 6.79 0.20
C THR A 339 9.00 6.41 1.06
N GLY A 340 8.74 6.16 2.35
CA GLY A 340 9.74 6.01 3.38
C GLY A 340 9.93 4.60 3.93
N ILE A 341 10.43 4.55 5.16
CA ILE A 341 10.42 3.36 6.00
C ILE A 341 9.53 3.57 7.22
N TYR A 342 8.84 2.52 7.64
CA TYR A 342 8.27 2.41 8.97
C TYR A 342 9.36 1.85 9.88
N SER A 343 9.78 2.60 10.90
CA SER A 343 10.95 2.31 11.73
C SER A 343 10.63 2.38 13.20
N TYR A 344 11.31 1.55 13.99
CA TYR A 344 11.30 1.66 15.44
C TYR A 344 12.17 2.83 15.92
N SER A 345 11.72 3.56 16.95
CA SER A 345 12.53 4.53 17.69
C SER A 345 12.79 4.03 19.10
N ASN A 346 14.05 3.76 19.42
CA ASN A 346 14.46 3.52 20.81
C ASN A 346 15.03 4.76 21.49
N SER A 347 14.85 5.94 20.88
CA SER A 347 15.40 7.18 21.41
C SER A 347 14.90 7.56 22.81
N GLY A 348 13.70 7.12 23.17
CA GLY A 348 12.98 7.60 24.36
C GLY A 348 12.48 9.06 24.25
N ASP A 349 12.78 9.75 23.15
CA ASP A 349 12.36 11.13 22.88
C ASP A 349 11.45 11.17 21.66
N GLN A 350 10.16 11.37 21.91
CA GLN A 350 9.09 11.37 20.90
C GLN A 350 9.15 12.59 19.96
N LEU A 351 10.00 13.56 20.28
CA LEU A 351 10.26 14.74 19.44
C LEU A 351 11.57 14.63 18.68
N LYS A 352 12.40 13.63 18.99
CA LYS A 352 13.69 13.37 18.35
C LYS A 352 13.87 11.88 18.11
N PRO A 353 13.00 11.28 17.29
CA PRO A 353 13.09 9.86 17.06
C PRO A 353 14.43 9.46 16.44
N ALA A 354 14.98 8.37 16.94
CA ALA A 354 16.24 7.82 16.52
C ALA A 354 16.27 6.32 16.80
N LEU A 355 17.05 5.60 16.00
CA LEU A 355 17.34 4.20 16.18
C LEU A 355 18.84 4.01 16.40
N SER A 356 19.21 3.39 17.53
CA SER A 356 20.62 3.18 17.85
C SER A 356 21.29 2.14 16.96
N ASP A 357 20.52 1.14 16.49
CA ASP A 357 20.98 0.05 15.64
C ASP A 357 19.92 -0.27 14.58
N PRO A 358 20.20 -0.04 13.28
CA PRO A 358 19.27 -0.36 12.20
C PRO A 358 18.76 -1.81 12.19
N SER A 359 19.49 -2.78 12.77
CA SER A 359 19.08 -4.18 12.79
C SER A 359 17.80 -4.41 13.61
N LEU A 360 17.47 -3.50 14.54
CA LEU A 360 16.25 -3.57 15.35
C LEU A 360 14.98 -3.51 14.49
N ASN A 361 15.02 -2.86 13.33
CA ASN A 361 13.91 -2.89 12.37
C ASN A 361 13.64 -4.30 11.83
N THR A 362 14.66 -5.15 11.78
CA THR A 362 14.59 -6.52 11.27
C THR A 362 14.57 -7.60 12.37
N MET A 363 14.39 -7.20 13.64
CA MET A 363 14.34 -8.07 14.80
C MET A 363 13.00 -7.91 15.53
N LEU A 364 12.59 -8.90 16.32
CA LEU A 364 11.54 -8.73 17.32
C LEU A 364 12.15 -7.95 18.49
N VAL A 365 11.51 -6.88 18.95
CA VAL A 365 12.04 -6.08 20.06
C VAL A 365 11.20 -6.26 21.31
N GLN A 366 11.86 -6.59 22.43
CA GLN A 366 11.26 -6.70 23.76
C GLN A 366 11.90 -5.69 24.72
N ASN A 367 11.10 -4.81 25.34
CA ASN A 367 11.58 -3.87 26.36
C ASN A 367 11.64 -4.52 27.76
N VAL A 368 12.72 -4.28 28.52
CA VAL A 368 12.97 -4.93 29.84
C VAL A 368 12.31 -4.25 31.04
N SER A 369 11.42 -3.26 30.88
CA SER A 369 10.80 -2.56 32.02
C SER A 369 9.85 -3.42 32.88
N GLY A 370 9.78 -4.74 32.65
CA GLY A 370 9.08 -5.69 33.53
C GLY A 370 7.56 -5.53 33.58
N SER A 371 7.00 -4.53 32.90
CA SER A 371 5.57 -4.40 32.70
C SER A 371 5.14 -5.27 31.53
N LEU A 372 4.30 -6.27 31.81
CA LEU A 372 3.48 -6.99 30.83
C LEU A 372 2.37 -6.11 30.22
N THR A 373 2.54 -4.79 30.18
CA THR A 373 1.64 -3.88 29.45
C THR A 373 2.09 -3.83 28.00
N GLY A 374 1.60 -4.81 27.26
CA GLY A 374 2.05 -5.23 25.94
C GLY A 374 2.18 -6.75 25.99
N GLY A 375 1.03 -7.41 26.18
CA GLY A 375 0.90 -8.78 26.66
C GLY A 375 1.67 -9.80 25.82
N THR A 376 1.74 -11.01 26.36
CA THR A 376 2.00 -12.21 25.57
C THR A 376 1.16 -12.11 24.28
N ASN A 377 1.81 -11.82 23.13
CA ASN A 377 1.21 -11.73 21.79
C ASN A 377 0.50 -10.42 21.32
N SER A 378 0.72 -9.21 21.88
CA SER A 378 -0.18 -8.07 21.57
C SER A 378 0.37 -6.79 20.90
N SER A 379 1.55 -6.75 20.27
CA SER A 379 1.90 -5.63 19.36
C SER A 379 2.82 -6.12 18.25
N PHE A 380 2.22 -6.42 17.10
CA PHE A 380 2.95 -6.72 15.87
C PHE A 380 2.98 -5.47 15.03
N ARG A 381 4.07 -5.22 14.30
CA ARG A 381 4.14 -4.11 13.35
C ARG A 381 3.17 -4.37 12.20
N GLY A 382 2.02 -3.73 12.26
CA GLY A 382 0.86 -4.09 11.46
C GLY A 382 0.58 -3.11 10.34
N ILE A 383 0.21 -3.60 9.17
CA ILE A 383 -0.42 -2.77 8.14
C ILE A 383 -1.77 -3.39 7.78
N ASN A 384 -2.84 -2.64 7.99
CA ASN A 384 -4.19 -3.01 7.55
C ASN A 384 -4.60 -2.17 6.35
N ILE A 385 -4.87 -2.83 5.22
CA ILE A 385 -5.35 -2.16 4.01
C ILE A 385 -6.83 -2.48 3.87
N GLU A 386 -7.64 -1.63 4.49
CA GLU A 386 -9.10 -1.76 4.67
C GLU A 386 -9.91 -1.40 3.42
N GLY A 387 -9.24 -0.93 2.37
CA GLY A 387 -9.81 -0.56 1.08
C GLY A 387 -8.83 0.30 0.28
N GLY A 388 -9.21 0.71 -0.93
CA GLY A 388 -8.39 1.58 -1.78
C GLY A 388 -7.06 0.95 -2.23
N THR A 389 -6.08 1.80 -2.50
CA THR A 389 -4.73 1.44 -2.93
C THR A 389 -3.69 2.02 -1.99
N THR A 390 -2.83 1.16 -1.46
CA THR A 390 -1.68 1.56 -0.66
C THR A 390 -0.41 1.25 -1.41
N GLN A 391 0.34 2.29 -1.76
CA GLN A 391 1.59 2.21 -2.49
C GLN A 391 2.78 2.41 -1.57
N TRP A 392 3.76 1.52 -1.64
CA TRP A 392 5.03 1.64 -0.96
C TRP A 392 6.16 1.86 -1.96
N GLY A 393 6.95 2.90 -1.72
CA GLY A 393 7.90 3.44 -2.68
C GLY A 393 7.23 4.30 -3.75
N ASP A 394 8.05 5.06 -4.48
CA ASP A 394 7.65 5.97 -5.56
C ASP A 394 8.49 5.74 -6.83
N GLY A 395 9.10 4.56 -6.93
CA GLY A 395 10.01 4.20 -8.01
C GLY A 395 11.40 4.84 -7.90
N THR A 396 11.74 5.52 -6.80
CA THR A 396 13.06 6.14 -6.61
C THR A 396 13.93 5.46 -5.56
N THR A 397 13.33 4.62 -4.70
CA THR A 397 13.99 3.96 -3.56
C THR A 397 13.94 2.44 -3.67
N ASN A 398 14.82 1.74 -2.97
CA ASN A 398 14.79 0.28 -2.77
C ASN A 398 14.63 -0.12 -1.30
N GLN A 399 14.40 0.85 -0.41
CA GLN A 399 14.18 0.60 1.00
C GLN A 399 12.73 0.13 1.20
N PHE A 400 12.57 -1.15 1.56
CA PHE A 400 11.26 -1.70 1.81
C PHE A 400 10.59 -0.97 2.98
N PHE A 401 9.34 -0.55 2.80
CA PHE A 401 8.62 0.27 3.78
C PHE A 401 8.46 -0.41 5.14
N LEU A 402 8.18 -1.72 5.18
CA LEU A 402 8.00 -2.48 6.43
C LEU A 402 9.18 -3.46 6.64
N PRO A 403 10.40 -2.97 6.95
CA PRO A 403 11.50 -3.87 7.27
C PRO A 403 11.11 -4.67 8.51
N SER A 404 11.25 -6.00 8.52
CA SER A 404 10.84 -6.81 9.66
C SER A 404 11.66 -8.08 9.79
N ALA A 405 11.64 -8.68 10.98
CA ALA A 405 11.96 -10.09 11.13
C ALA A 405 11.01 -10.95 10.26
N PRO A 406 11.44 -12.15 9.85
CA PRO A 406 10.57 -13.19 9.30
C PRO A 406 9.24 -13.31 10.03
N SER A 407 8.15 -13.07 9.31
CA SER A 407 6.81 -13.12 9.87
C SER A 407 5.87 -13.88 8.92
N PRO A 408 5.64 -15.19 9.13
CA PRO A 408 4.77 -15.97 8.26
C PRO A 408 3.31 -15.51 8.38
N ALA A 409 2.50 -15.79 7.35
CA ALA A 409 1.07 -15.46 7.34
C ALA A 409 0.20 -16.23 8.36
N ALA A 410 0.79 -17.19 9.08
CA ALA A 410 0.09 -18.04 10.05
C ALA A 410 -0.44 -17.25 11.26
N SER A 411 -1.68 -17.53 11.67
CA SER A 411 -2.40 -16.80 12.71
C SER A 411 -1.84 -16.97 14.13
N ASN A 412 -1.16 -18.07 14.42
CA ASN A 412 -0.76 -18.48 15.78
C ASN A 412 0.74 -18.74 15.94
N SER A 413 1.59 -17.83 15.45
CA SER A 413 3.04 -17.97 15.56
C SER A 413 3.62 -17.18 16.74
N ALA A 414 4.33 -17.89 17.63
CA ALA A 414 5.08 -17.29 18.75
C ALA A 414 6.28 -16.42 18.32
N VAL A 415 6.58 -16.39 17.02
CA VAL A 415 7.66 -15.60 16.41
C VAL A 415 7.14 -14.58 15.40
N LYS A 416 5.82 -14.40 15.32
CA LYS A 416 5.24 -13.38 14.46
C LYS A 416 5.68 -11.99 14.94
N ASN A 417 6.03 -11.13 14.00
CA ASN A 417 6.61 -9.81 14.30
C ASN A 417 5.88 -8.66 13.61
N ALA A 418 5.39 -8.94 12.40
CA ALA A 418 4.72 -7.99 11.54
C ALA A 418 3.60 -8.65 10.75
N TYR A 419 2.68 -7.87 10.20
CA TYR A 419 1.65 -8.38 9.29
C TYR A 419 1.26 -7.35 8.23
N ILE A 420 0.72 -7.86 7.13
CA ILE A 420 0.12 -7.06 6.06
C ILE A 420 -1.24 -7.70 5.76
N ASN A 421 -2.32 -6.98 6.06
CA ASN A 421 -3.69 -7.45 5.84
C ASN A 421 -4.31 -6.75 4.63
N LEU A 422 -4.94 -7.52 3.74
CA LEU A 422 -5.70 -7.02 2.59
C LEU A 422 -7.19 -7.29 2.78
N HIS A 423 -7.99 -6.24 2.95
CA HIS A 423 -9.44 -6.34 3.08
C HIS A 423 -10.17 -5.60 1.95
N ARG A 424 -11.44 -5.98 1.71
CA ARG A 424 -12.40 -5.25 0.87
C ARG A 424 -11.92 -4.95 -0.56
N GLY A 425 -11.20 -5.87 -1.20
CA GLY A 425 -10.72 -5.66 -2.57
C GLY A 425 -9.57 -4.67 -2.70
N SER A 426 -8.90 -4.32 -1.59
CA SER A 426 -7.82 -3.35 -1.59
C SER A 426 -6.62 -3.77 -2.42
N THR A 427 -5.75 -2.84 -2.75
CA THR A 427 -4.52 -3.10 -3.54
C THR A 427 -3.29 -2.62 -2.80
N LEU A 428 -2.31 -3.52 -2.62
CA LEU A 428 -0.96 -3.17 -2.21
C LEU A 428 -0.07 -3.03 -3.45
N VAL A 429 0.60 -1.89 -3.60
CA VAL A 429 1.55 -1.64 -4.67
C VAL A 429 2.96 -1.56 -4.10
N PHE A 430 3.89 -2.34 -4.64
CA PHE A 430 5.32 -2.15 -4.43
C PHE A 430 5.92 -1.43 -5.64
N ASP A 431 6.44 -0.23 -5.43
CA ASP A 431 7.02 0.62 -6.46
C ASP A 431 8.43 1.06 -6.07
N TYR A 432 9.41 0.20 -6.34
CA TYR A 432 10.80 0.39 -5.96
C TYR A 432 11.74 0.36 -7.16
N ASN A 433 12.93 0.94 -7.01
CA ASN A 433 14.01 0.90 -7.98
C ASN A 433 15.17 0.04 -7.45
N GLY A 434 15.01 -1.28 -7.57
CA GLY A 434 16.00 -2.26 -7.18
C GLY A 434 15.41 -3.47 -6.48
N LYS A 435 16.31 -4.33 -5.99
CA LYS A 435 15.96 -5.57 -5.30
C LYS A 435 15.72 -5.35 -3.81
N TYR A 436 14.60 -5.87 -3.32
CA TYR A 436 14.22 -5.85 -1.90
C TYR A 436 13.53 -7.18 -1.52
N SER A 437 13.48 -7.47 -0.21
CA SER A 437 12.85 -8.68 0.31
C SER A 437 11.65 -8.31 1.18
N CYS A 438 10.50 -8.92 0.88
CA CYS A 438 9.34 -8.93 1.75
C CYS A 438 9.43 -10.16 2.65
N ASN A 439 9.82 -9.94 3.91
CA ASN A 439 9.91 -10.98 4.94
C ASN A 439 8.60 -11.16 5.72
N VAL A 440 7.48 -10.66 5.19
CA VAL A 440 6.17 -10.71 5.83
C VAL A 440 5.20 -11.45 4.90
N GLY A 441 4.43 -12.37 5.47
CA GLY A 441 3.29 -12.96 4.78
C GLY A 441 2.11 -12.00 4.71
N ILE A 442 1.62 -11.74 3.50
CA ILE A 442 0.40 -10.98 3.23
C ILE A 442 -0.81 -11.89 3.49
N THR A 443 -1.84 -11.40 4.18
CA THR A 443 -2.95 -12.20 4.70
C THR A 443 -4.27 -11.41 4.77
N GLY A 444 -5.35 -11.97 5.32
CA GLY A 444 -6.65 -11.31 5.56
C GLY A 444 -7.12 -11.30 7.01
N GLY A 445 -6.34 -11.92 7.90
CA GLY A 445 -6.69 -12.10 9.31
C GLY A 445 -5.64 -12.91 10.06
N GLY A 446 -4.36 -12.69 9.72
CA GLY A 446 -3.27 -13.53 10.20
C GLY A 446 -2.71 -13.13 11.55
N GLY A 447 -3.36 -12.26 12.33
CA GLY A 447 -3.07 -12.04 13.76
C GLY A 447 -2.59 -10.64 14.16
N GLY A 448 -3.39 -9.61 13.91
CA GLY A 448 -3.81 -8.66 14.97
C GLY A 448 -5.07 -9.22 15.66
N PRO A 449 -5.95 -8.43 16.32
CA PRO A 449 -7.13 -8.93 17.04
C PRO A 449 -8.08 -9.85 16.23
N ASP A 450 -8.00 -9.83 14.90
CA ASP A 450 -8.66 -10.76 13.98
C ASP A 450 -7.70 -11.87 13.53
N ALA A 451 -7.36 -12.79 14.44
CA ALA A 451 -6.42 -13.90 14.23
C ALA A 451 -7.09 -15.19 13.68
N ASP A 452 -8.11 -15.04 12.83
CA ASP A 452 -8.95 -16.17 12.39
C ASP A 452 -8.29 -17.03 11.29
N GLY A 453 -7.16 -16.56 10.73
CA GLY A 453 -6.46 -17.26 9.65
C GLY A 453 -7.09 -17.06 8.28
N SER A 454 -8.04 -16.13 8.15
CA SER A 454 -8.67 -15.82 6.87
C SER A 454 -7.66 -15.34 5.82
N SER A 455 -7.95 -15.69 4.57
CA SER A 455 -7.18 -15.21 3.42
C SER A 455 -7.55 -13.77 3.11
N GLY A 456 -6.56 -12.97 2.72
CA GLY A 456 -6.77 -11.60 2.26
C GLY A 456 -7.70 -11.56 1.04
N THR A 457 -8.44 -10.48 0.87
CA THR A 457 -9.41 -10.30 -0.22
C THR A 457 -9.01 -9.17 -1.16
N GLY A 458 -7.71 -9.04 -1.46
CA GLY A 458 -7.16 -7.92 -2.22
C GLY A 458 -6.04 -8.30 -3.18
N ASN A 459 -5.45 -7.30 -3.82
CA ASN A 459 -4.49 -7.43 -4.90
C ASN A 459 -3.08 -7.04 -4.46
N LEU A 460 -2.09 -7.63 -5.13
CA LEU A 460 -0.68 -7.22 -5.03
C LEU A 460 -0.22 -6.76 -6.42
N THR A 461 0.41 -5.59 -6.49
CA THR A 461 1.01 -5.08 -7.72
C THR A 461 2.49 -4.80 -7.51
N ILE A 462 3.34 -5.40 -8.33
CA ILE A 462 4.73 -4.98 -8.50
C ILE A 462 4.75 -3.98 -9.65
N ALA A 463 4.91 -2.70 -9.35
CA ALA A 463 4.80 -1.61 -10.34
C ALA A 463 5.83 -1.76 -11.47
N ALA A 464 5.51 -1.26 -12.66
CA ALA A 464 6.33 -1.34 -13.88
C ALA A 464 7.60 -0.46 -13.87
N THR A 465 8.07 -0.08 -12.68
CA THR A 465 9.33 0.63 -12.50
C THR A 465 10.49 -0.28 -12.90
N ALA A 466 11.34 0.20 -13.79
CA ALA A 466 12.50 -0.55 -14.26
C ALA A 466 13.41 -0.92 -13.09
N GLY A 467 13.76 -2.19 -12.96
CA GLY A 467 14.58 -2.69 -11.86
C GLY A 467 13.82 -2.99 -10.56
N ASN A 468 12.50 -2.77 -10.51
CA ASN A 468 11.65 -3.18 -9.40
C ASN A 468 11.69 -4.71 -9.24
N TYR A 469 12.32 -5.19 -8.19
CA TYR A 469 12.58 -6.61 -7.98
C TYR A 469 12.14 -7.02 -6.57
N ALA A 470 10.92 -7.53 -6.49
CA ALA A 470 10.35 -8.07 -5.26
C ALA A 470 10.82 -9.51 -5.01
N VAL A 471 11.32 -9.80 -3.81
CA VAL A 471 11.54 -11.18 -3.34
C VAL A 471 10.59 -11.48 -2.20
N LEU A 472 9.68 -12.43 -2.39
CA LEU A 472 8.83 -12.94 -1.32
C LEU A 472 9.54 -14.10 -0.64
N THR A 473 9.80 -14.00 0.65
CA THR A 473 10.55 -15.01 1.43
C THR A 473 9.68 -15.72 2.48
N MET A 474 8.39 -15.40 2.50
CA MET A 474 7.38 -16.01 3.37
C MET A 474 6.17 -16.46 2.57
N PRO A 475 5.51 -17.57 2.95
CA PRO A 475 4.21 -17.95 2.39
C PRO A 475 3.19 -16.81 2.43
N GLN A 476 2.48 -16.59 1.32
CA GLN A 476 1.45 -15.57 1.17
C GLN A 476 0.05 -16.20 1.21
N ASN A 477 -0.91 -15.56 1.88
CA ASN A 477 -2.26 -16.05 2.12
C ASN A 477 -3.33 -15.00 1.72
N TYR A 478 -3.45 -14.69 0.44
CA TYR A 478 -4.52 -13.82 -0.07
C TYR A 478 -5.12 -14.38 -1.35
N ASN A 479 -6.37 -13.98 -1.62
CA ASN A 479 -7.14 -14.23 -2.83
C ASN A 479 -7.35 -12.90 -3.54
N GLY A 480 -7.01 -12.84 -4.84
CA GLY A 480 -7.05 -11.64 -5.67
C GLY A 480 -6.04 -11.71 -6.81
N ILE A 481 -5.77 -10.57 -7.45
CA ILE A 481 -4.88 -10.49 -8.60
C ILE A 481 -3.47 -10.11 -8.14
N THR A 482 -2.47 -10.87 -8.59
CA THR A 482 -1.05 -10.52 -8.47
C THR A 482 -0.55 -10.00 -9.81
N THR A 483 -0.25 -8.71 -9.91
CA THR A 483 0.22 -8.06 -11.14
C THR A 483 1.71 -7.83 -11.08
N ILE A 484 2.43 -8.21 -12.14
CA ILE A 484 3.85 -7.90 -12.33
C ILE A 484 3.94 -6.97 -13.53
N GLY A 485 4.33 -5.72 -13.28
CA GLY A 485 4.47 -4.69 -14.31
C GLY A 485 5.58 -5.00 -15.31
N ALA A 486 5.49 -4.39 -16.49
CA ALA A 486 6.53 -4.52 -17.50
C ALA A 486 7.89 -4.05 -16.98
N GLY A 487 8.94 -4.85 -17.16
CA GLY A 487 10.29 -4.56 -16.65
C GLY A 487 10.50 -4.82 -15.16
N ALA A 488 9.46 -5.22 -14.42
CA ALA A 488 9.56 -5.63 -13.02
C ALA A 488 9.79 -7.14 -12.87
N THR A 489 10.24 -7.56 -11.69
CA THR A 489 10.45 -8.96 -11.34
C THR A 489 9.76 -9.28 -10.01
N LEU A 490 8.98 -10.36 -10.00
CA LEU A 490 8.53 -11.02 -8.79
C LEU A 490 9.26 -12.35 -8.65
N GLN A 491 9.96 -12.53 -7.53
CA GLN A 491 10.62 -13.79 -7.18
C GLN A 491 9.91 -14.43 -5.98
N ILE A 492 9.44 -15.66 -6.15
CA ILE A 492 8.86 -16.51 -5.11
C ILE A 492 9.96 -17.39 -4.53
N GLY A 493 10.33 -17.08 -3.29
CA GLY A 493 11.37 -17.75 -2.53
C GLY A 493 12.78 -17.45 -3.05
N ASN A 494 13.78 -17.70 -2.22
CA ASN A 494 15.19 -17.65 -2.61
C ASN A 494 16.04 -18.74 -1.97
N GLY A 495 15.45 -19.58 -1.11
CA GLY A 495 16.14 -20.62 -0.35
C GLY A 495 17.24 -20.11 0.58
N ALA A 496 17.35 -18.79 0.77
CA ALA A 496 18.31 -18.19 1.69
C ALA A 496 17.67 -18.18 3.08
N PRO A 497 18.22 -18.90 4.07
CA PRO A 497 17.61 -18.97 5.38
C PRO A 497 17.47 -17.58 6.01
N VAL A 498 16.29 -17.29 6.57
CA VAL A 498 16.01 -16.03 7.24
C VAL A 498 15.68 -16.30 8.70
N SER A 499 16.46 -15.74 9.61
CA SER A 499 16.31 -15.97 11.04
C SER A 499 15.41 -14.94 11.71
N ALA A 500 14.45 -15.40 12.49
CA ALA A 500 13.73 -14.57 13.45
C ALA A 500 14.59 -14.43 14.71
N VAL A 501 15.07 -13.22 14.97
CA VAL A 501 15.90 -12.89 16.14
C VAL A 501 15.12 -11.93 17.02
N GLN A 502 15.08 -12.22 18.32
CA GLN A 502 14.54 -11.34 19.34
C GLN A 502 15.68 -10.58 20.03
N ALA A 503 15.57 -9.26 20.08
CA ALA A 503 16.42 -8.37 20.83
C ALA A 503 15.71 -7.91 22.12
N THR A 504 16.40 -8.00 23.25
CA THR A 504 15.97 -7.40 24.51
C THR A 504 16.69 -6.07 24.68
N VAL A 505 15.95 -4.96 24.70
CA VAL A 505 16.50 -3.59 24.79
C VAL A 505 16.34 -3.04 26.19
N GLY A 506 17.46 -2.64 26.79
CA GLY A 506 17.57 -2.02 28.11
C GLY A 506 16.90 -0.66 28.21
N ALA A 507 16.58 -0.23 29.43
CA ALA A 507 16.17 1.16 29.66
C ALA A 507 17.28 2.13 29.22
N PRO A 508 16.94 3.32 28.70
CA PRO A 508 17.89 4.39 28.43
C PRO A 508 18.76 4.70 29.66
N THR A 509 20.06 4.93 29.43
CA THR A 509 21.01 5.38 30.46
C THR A 509 21.84 6.55 29.93
N ALA A 510 22.58 7.25 30.81
CA ALA A 510 23.48 8.32 30.37
C ALA A 510 24.54 7.85 29.35
N ALA A 511 25.00 6.59 29.47
CA ALA A 511 25.98 5.99 28.55
C ALA A 511 25.36 5.40 27.28
N ALA A 512 24.06 5.05 27.33
CA ALA A 512 23.28 4.51 26.22
C ALA A 512 21.91 5.21 26.19
N PRO A 513 21.84 6.45 25.67
CA PRO A 513 20.64 7.29 25.76
C PRO A 513 19.44 6.72 25.00
N TYR A 514 19.65 5.70 24.18
CA TYR A 514 18.62 5.04 23.38
C TYR A 514 18.33 3.60 23.83
N GLY A 515 18.86 3.18 24.99
CA GLY A 515 18.78 1.80 25.45
C GLY A 515 19.72 0.86 24.69
N ALA A 516 20.54 0.11 25.40
CA ALA A 516 21.45 -0.87 24.79
C ALA A 516 20.72 -2.18 24.49
N ILE A 517 21.09 -2.86 23.41
CA ILE A 517 20.73 -4.28 23.23
C ILE A 517 21.45 -5.08 24.31
N LEU A 518 20.70 -5.67 25.24
CA LEU A 518 21.24 -6.45 26.35
C LEU A 518 21.42 -7.93 25.98
N ARG A 519 20.53 -8.44 25.11
CA ARG A 519 20.51 -9.84 24.70
C ARG A 519 19.88 -9.99 23.32
N GLN A 520 20.40 -10.93 22.53
CA GLN A 520 19.79 -11.41 21.30
C GLN A 520 19.53 -12.91 21.38
N THR A 521 18.38 -13.36 20.91
CA THR A 521 17.97 -14.77 20.92
C THR A 521 17.43 -15.16 19.55
N MET A 522 18.02 -16.17 18.93
CA MET A 522 17.43 -16.77 17.73
C MET A 522 16.19 -17.57 18.15
N LEU A 523 15.03 -17.20 17.61
CA LEU A 523 13.76 -17.87 17.89
C LEU A 523 13.43 -18.95 16.86
N ALA A 524 13.67 -18.65 15.58
CA ALA A 524 13.39 -19.56 14.47
C ALA A 524 14.30 -19.25 13.27
N THR A 525 14.44 -20.22 12.37
CA THR A 525 15.04 -20.02 11.05
C THR A 525 14.09 -20.57 10.00
N TYR A 526 13.73 -19.73 9.03
CA TYR A 526 12.91 -20.07 7.89
C TYR A 526 13.80 -20.40 6.70
N THR A 527 13.34 -21.26 5.80
CA THR A 527 14.12 -21.68 4.62
C THR A 527 14.31 -20.56 3.59
N GLY A 528 13.49 -19.49 3.65
CA GLY A 528 13.41 -18.49 2.59
C GLY A 528 12.60 -18.94 1.38
N ASP A 529 11.92 -20.11 1.47
CA ASP A 529 10.92 -20.54 0.49
C ASP A 529 9.59 -19.83 0.74
N SER A 530 8.80 -19.64 -0.31
CA SER A 530 7.55 -18.88 -0.30
C SER A 530 6.45 -19.61 -1.08
N SER A 531 5.22 -19.12 -0.99
CA SER A 531 4.08 -19.56 -1.79
C SER A 531 3.21 -18.36 -2.16
N LEU A 532 2.29 -18.56 -3.11
CA LEU A 532 1.31 -17.57 -3.50
C LEU A 532 -0.06 -18.23 -3.60
N LEU A 533 -0.91 -18.02 -2.58
CA LEU A 533 -2.21 -18.69 -2.50
C LEU A 533 -3.12 -18.41 -3.70
N THR A 534 -3.12 -17.17 -4.22
CA THR A 534 -3.93 -16.76 -5.38
C THR A 534 -3.79 -17.68 -6.60
N ALA A 535 -2.71 -18.47 -6.67
CA ALA A 535 -2.39 -19.36 -7.77
C ALA A 535 -2.38 -20.86 -7.39
N GLU A 536 -2.49 -21.20 -6.11
CA GLU A 536 -2.36 -22.58 -5.57
C GLU A 536 -3.66 -23.37 -5.52
N SER A 537 -4.82 -22.75 -5.73
CA SER A 537 -6.09 -23.45 -5.57
C SER A 537 -6.51 -24.18 -6.85
N ALA A 538 -6.61 -25.51 -6.78
CA ALA A 538 -7.29 -26.34 -7.78
C ALA A 538 -8.79 -25.93 -7.97
N ASN A 539 -9.32 -25.11 -7.05
CA ASN A 539 -10.68 -24.56 -7.02
C ASN A 539 -10.67 -23.03 -6.83
N GLY A 540 -9.61 -22.31 -7.22
CA GLY A 540 -9.52 -20.86 -7.07
C GLY A 540 -10.68 -20.16 -7.78
N SER A 541 -11.12 -19.01 -7.27
CA SER A 541 -12.08 -18.22 -8.02
C SER A 541 -11.47 -17.86 -9.37
N LEU A 542 -12.24 -17.86 -10.46
CA LEU A 542 -11.76 -17.41 -11.78
C LEU A 542 -11.22 -15.97 -11.74
N SER A 543 -11.56 -15.20 -10.72
CA SER A 543 -11.05 -13.86 -10.46
C SER A 543 -9.63 -13.81 -9.88
N ASP A 544 -9.13 -14.89 -9.28
CA ASP A 544 -7.79 -14.94 -8.69
C ASP A 544 -6.77 -15.31 -9.78
N ALA A 545 -5.78 -14.46 -10.03
CA ALA A 545 -4.90 -14.62 -11.18
C ALA A 545 -3.50 -14.05 -10.92
N ILE A 546 -2.53 -14.55 -11.70
CA ILE A 546 -1.24 -13.87 -11.88
C ILE A 546 -1.27 -13.19 -13.25
N VAL A 547 -1.16 -11.87 -13.26
CA VAL A 547 -1.00 -11.07 -14.50
C VAL A 547 0.47 -10.69 -14.60
N ASP A 548 1.25 -11.50 -15.30
CA ASP A 548 2.68 -11.27 -15.50
C ASP A 548 2.95 -10.55 -16.82
N ASN A 549 3.38 -9.29 -16.76
CA ASN A 549 3.93 -8.54 -17.90
C ASN A 549 5.44 -8.30 -17.77
N GLY A 550 6.07 -8.82 -16.72
CA GLY A 550 7.49 -8.66 -16.43
C GLY A 550 8.19 -10.01 -16.39
N THR A 551 8.66 -10.40 -15.21
CA THR A 551 9.27 -11.71 -14.98
C THR A 551 8.79 -12.30 -13.66
N LEU A 552 8.21 -13.49 -13.73
CA LEU A 552 7.95 -14.36 -12.58
C LEU A 552 9.08 -15.39 -12.41
N ILE A 553 9.79 -15.33 -11.29
CA ILE A 553 10.84 -16.29 -10.93
C ILE A 553 10.34 -17.16 -9.78
N ILE A 554 10.43 -18.48 -9.92
CA ILE A 554 10.21 -19.43 -8.83
C ILE A 554 11.56 -19.99 -8.41
N ALA A 555 11.97 -19.71 -7.18
CA ALA A 555 13.30 -20.03 -6.66
C ALA A 555 13.27 -20.76 -5.31
N ASN A 556 12.14 -21.40 -4.98
CA ASN A 556 12.06 -22.31 -3.83
C ASN A 556 13.06 -23.46 -3.94
N THR A 557 13.66 -23.83 -2.82
CA THR A 557 14.71 -24.86 -2.76
C THR A 557 14.23 -26.18 -2.19
N SER A 558 13.24 -26.16 -1.28
CA SER A 558 12.73 -27.35 -0.61
C SER A 558 11.20 -27.49 -0.71
N THR A 559 10.48 -26.37 -0.74
CA THR A 559 9.01 -26.36 -0.77
C THR A 559 8.48 -26.39 -2.19
N ALA A 560 7.79 -27.48 -2.54
CA ALA A 560 7.05 -27.57 -3.79
C ALA A 560 5.81 -26.68 -3.76
N ILE A 561 5.49 -26.03 -4.88
CA ILE A 561 4.32 -25.16 -5.02
C ILE A 561 3.56 -25.46 -6.32
N THR A 562 2.30 -25.05 -6.39
CA THR A 562 1.48 -25.12 -7.59
C THR A 562 1.05 -23.71 -8.01
N LEU A 563 1.14 -23.37 -9.29
CA LEU A 563 0.68 -22.10 -9.83
C LEU A 563 -0.29 -22.34 -11.00
N SER A 564 -1.28 -21.47 -11.14
CA SER A 564 -2.32 -21.55 -12.17
C SER A 564 -2.87 -20.16 -12.47
N ASN A 565 -3.76 -20.07 -13.47
CA ASN A 565 -4.38 -18.85 -13.96
C ASN A 565 -3.38 -17.71 -14.22
N ILE A 566 -2.29 -18.05 -14.91
CA ILE A 566 -1.22 -17.11 -15.25
C ILE A 566 -1.48 -16.54 -16.64
N GLY A 567 -1.61 -15.22 -16.74
CA GLY A 567 -1.77 -14.47 -17.99
C GLY A 567 -0.71 -13.39 -18.18
N GLY A 568 -0.77 -12.68 -19.31
CA GLY A 568 0.09 -11.53 -19.60
C GLY A 568 1.22 -11.80 -20.62
N SER A 569 2.09 -10.80 -20.79
CA SER A 569 3.18 -10.82 -21.79
C SER A 569 4.55 -11.20 -21.23
N GLY A 570 4.65 -11.38 -19.92
CA GLY A 570 5.86 -11.67 -19.16
C GLY A 570 6.36 -13.10 -19.31
N VAL A 571 7.49 -13.39 -18.64
CA VAL A 571 8.22 -14.65 -18.75
C VAL A 571 8.29 -15.39 -17.41
N ILE A 572 8.20 -16.72 -17.47
CA ILE A 572 8.31 -17.58 -16.29
C ILE A 572 9.71 -18.20 -16.22
N LYS A 573 10.32 -18.20 -15.04
CA LYS A 573 11.60 -18.86 -14.77
C LYS A 573 11.47 -19.80 -13.58
N GLN A 574 11.57 -21.10 -13.83
CA GLN A 574 11.80 -22.08 -12.77
C GLN A 574 13.30 -22.14 -12.49
N ALA A 575 13.72 -21.64 -11.34
CA ALA A 575 15.12 -21.43 -10.96
C ALA A 575 15.52 -22.13 -9.64
N GLY A 576 14.53 -22.60 -8.88
CA GLY A 576 14.73 -23.29 -7.61
C GLY A 576 14.92 -24.79 -7.76
N ALA A 577 15.50 -25.42 -6.72
CA ALA A 577 15.67 -26.88 -6.69
C ALA A 577 14.36 -27.64 -6.39
N ALA A 578 13.39 -27.00 -5.74
CA ALA A 578 12.09 -27.59 -5.48
C ALA A 578 11.26 -27.73 -6.77
N SER A 579 10.30 -28.66 -6.78
CA SER A 579 9.39 -28.80 -7.90
C SER A 579 8.32 -27.71 -7.92
N THR A 580 8.01 -27.19 -9.10
CA THR A 580 6.86 -26.29 -9.31
C THR A 580 5.89 -26.96 -10.27
N THR A 581 4.61 -26.99 -9.90
CA THR A 581 3.55 -27.49 -10.79
C THR A 581 2.81 -26.33 -11.42
N LEU A 582 2.79 -26.24 -12.76
CA LEU A 582 1.87 -25.38 -13.48
C LEU A 582 0.60 -26.18 -13.81
N SER A 583 -0.54 -25.71 -13.34
CA SER A 583 -1.85 -26.34 -13.56
C SER A 583 -2.83 -25.37 -14.23
N GLY A 584 -4.04 -25.85 -14.52
CA GLY A 584 -5.08 -25.06 -15.18
C GLY A 584 -4.71 -24.62 -16.60
N ALA A 585 -5.51 -23.73 -17.18
CA ALA A 585 -5.26 -23.17 -18.51
C ALA A 585 -4.57 -21.80 -18.37
N ASN A 586 -3.26 -21.77 -18.55
CA ASN A 586 -2.49 -20.52 -18.50
C ASN A 586 -2.48 -19.85 -19.88
N SER A 587 -2.53 -18.52 -19.89
CA SER A 587 -2.65 -17.71 -21.11
C SER A 587 -1.48 -16.75 -21.33
N TYR A 588 -0.43 -16.81 -20.51
CA TYR A 588 0.77 -16.00 -20.72
C TYR A 588 1.44 -16.30 -22.07
N SER A 589 2.05 -15.28 -22.65
CA SER A 589 2.60 -15.32 -24.01
C SER A 589 4.12 -15.24 -24.10
N GLY A 590 4.79 -14.79 -23.03
CA GLY A 590 6.24 -14.86 -22.95
C GLY A 590 6.76 -16.28 -22.72
N GLY A 591 8.08 -16.45 -22.82
CA GLY A 591 8.72 -17.76 -22.74
C GLY A 591 8.83 -18.32 -21.32
N THR A 592 9.00 -19.64 -21.24
CA THR A 592 9.26 -20.37 -20.00
C THR A 592 10.67 -20.94 -20.01
N THR A 593 11.45 -20.63 -18.98
CA THR A 593 12.82 -21.17 -18.81
C THR A 593 12.87 -22.04 -17.57
N VAL A 594 13.29 -23.30 -17.73
CA VAL A 594 13.53 -24.24 -16.62
C VAL A 594 15.03 -24.36 -16.41
N SER A 595 15.54 -23.75 -15.35
CA SER A 595 16.99 -23.68 -15.06
C SER A 595 17.43 -24.62 -13.95
N ALA A 596 16.52 -25.01 -13.04
CA ALA A 596 16.79 -25.93 -11.95
C ALA A 596 15.52 -26.69 -11.55
N GLY A 597 15.70 -27.72 -10.72
CA GLY A 597 14.58 -28.51 -10.17
C GLY A 597 13.73 -29.16 -11.27
N THR A 598 12.43 -29.28 -10.96
CA THR A 598 11.43 -29.86 -11.86
C THR A 598 10.29 -28.88 -12.08
N LEU A 599 9.97 -28.58 -13.34
CA LEU A 599 8.70 -27.95 -13.71
C LEU A 599 7.71 -29.06 -14.14
N ASN A 600 6.71 -29.30 -13.30
CA ASN A 600 5.62 -30.23 -13.58
C ASN A 600 4.50 -29.51 -14.35
N VAL A 601 4.04 -30.11 -15.45
CA VAL A 601 2.97 -29.61 -16.30
C VAL A 601 1.76 -30.49 -16.04
N ALA A 602 0.71 -29.92 -15.44
CA ALA A 602 -0.47 -30.67 -15.00
C ALA A 602 -1.69 -30.52 -15.94
N SER A 603 -1.54 -29.78 -17.04
CA SER A 603 -2.57 -29.62 -18.05
C SER A 603 -1.94 -29.34 -19.42
N ALA A 604 -2.70 -29.61 -20.48
CA ALA A 604 -2.22 -29.42 -21.84
C ALA A 604 -1.90 -27.96 -22.20
N THR A 605 -2.48 -26.98 -21.50
CA THR A 605 -2.30 -25.55 -21.77
C THR A 605 -1.60 -24.83 -20.61
N ALA A 606 -0.98 -25.55 -19.68
CA ALA A 606 -0.32 -24.95 -18.52
C ALA A 606 0.97 -24.17 -18.87
N LEU A 607 1.55 -24.39 -20.05
CA LEU A 607 2.78 -23.71 -20.52
C LEU A 607 2.52 -22.41 -21.33
N GLY A 608 1.27 -21.94 -21.40
CA GLY A 608 0.93 -20.75 -22.18
C GLY A 608 1.21 -20.91 -23.68
N SER A 609 1.49 -19.80 -24.36
CA SER A 609 1.73 -19.79 -25.82
C SER A 609 3.18 -19.53 -26.23
N GLY A 610 4.06 -19.25 -25.27
CA GLY A 610 5.46 -18.91 -25.51
C GLY A 610 6.35 -20.11 -25.87
N SER A 611 7.64 -19.81 -26.07
CA SER A 611 8.69 -20.84 -26.24
C SER A 611 9.15 -21.39 -24.90
N VAL A 612 9.64 -22.63 -24.89
CA VAL A 612 10.18 -23.29 -23.69
C VAL A 612 11.66 -23.61 -23.87
N ILE A 613 12.47 -23.23 -22.88
CA ILE A 613 13.86 -23.63 -22.75
C ILE A 613 13.99 -24.54 -21.54
N ASN A 614 14.30 -25.83 -21.77
CA ASN A 614 14.49 -26.83 -20.73
C ASN A 614 15.97 -27.07 -20.44
N GLY A 615 16.45 -26.46 -19.36
CA GLY A 615 17.78 -26.60 -18.79
C GLY A 615 17.86 -27.51 -17.56
N ALA A 616 16.73 -28.02 -17.06
CA ALA A 616 16.68 -28.97 -15.94
C ALA A 616 15.61 -30.02 -16.22
N THR A 617 14.63 -30.26 -15.36
CA THR A 617 13.57 -31.25 -15.65
C THR A 617 12.25 -30.58 -16.01
N LEU A 618 11.69 -30.93 -17.18
CA LEU A 618 10.30 -30.65 -17.54
C LEU A 618 9.54 -31.98 -17.51
N ALA A 619 8.50 -32.08 -16.68
CA ALA A 619 7.78 -33.32 -16.44
C ALA A 619 6.27 -33.13 -16.59
N THR A 620 5.52 -34.20 -16.85
CA THR A 620 4.06 -34.21 -16.67
C THR A 620 3.66 -34.52 -15.24
N ALA A 621 2.48 -34.05 -14.86
CA ALA A 621 1.83 -34.38 -13.59
C ALA A 621 0.32 -34.59 -13.77
N GLY A 622 -0.30 -35.30 -12.83
CA GLY A 622 -1.74 -35.60 -12.88
C GLY A 622 -2.12 -36.66 -13.92
N SER A 623 -3.33 -36.55 -14.47
CA SER A 623 -3.81 -37.44 -15.53
C SER A 623 -3.04 -37.20 -16.83
N GLN A 624 -2.83 -38.27 -17.61
CA GLN A 624 -2.06 -38.17 -18.86
C GLN A 624 -2.68 -37.17 -19.86
N HIS A 625 -1.84 -36.35 -20.48
CA HIS A 625 -2.19 -35.29 -21.42
C HIS A 625 -0.99 -34.93 -22.32
N ALA A 626 -1.27 -34.27 -23.45
CA ALA A 626 -0.21 -33.68 -24.27
C ALA A 626 0.31 -32.39 -23.61
N LEU A 627 1.62 -32.18 -23.55
CA LEU A 627 2.23 -30.92 -23.13
C LEU A 627 2.31 -30.03 -24.37
N ASN A 628 1.47 -29.01 -24.47
CA ASN A 628 1.54 -28.11 -25.60
C ASN A 628 2.51 -26.96 -25.32
N VAL A 629 3.46 -26.77 -26.23
CA VAL A 629 4.34 -25.61 -26.32
C VAL A 629 3.92 -24.81 -27.54
N GLY A 630 3.42 -23.59 -27.35
CA GLY A 630 2.96 -22.76 -28.46
C GLY A 630 4.10 -22.32 -29.38
N GLY A 631 5.25 -21.94 -28.80
CA GLY A 631 6.44 -21.54 -29.52
C GLY A 631 7.42 -22.68 -29.83
N ASN A 632 8.71 -22.35 -29.80
CA ASN A 632 9.77 -23.34 -29.96
C ASN A 632 10.02 -24.09 -28.64
N TYR A 633 10.53 -25.32 -28.75
CA TYR A 633 11.05 -26.09 -27.62
C TYR A 633 12.55 -26.30 -27.80
N THR A 634 13.34 -25.94 -26.78
CA THR A 634 14.79 -26.16 -26.76
C THR A 634 15.16 -26.90 -25.49
N GLN A 635 15.67 -28.12 -25.60
CA GLN A 635 16.28 -28.83 -24.49
C GLN A 635 17.81 -28.68 -24.55
N THR A 636 18.42 -28.30 -23.43
CA THR A 636 19.89 -28.22 -23.31
C THR A 636 20.50 -29.60 -23.02
N ALA A 637 21.83 -29.71 -23.06
CA ALA A 637 22.54 -30.97 -22.80
C ALA A 637 22.32 -31.55 -21.39
N ILE A 638 21.99 -30.70 -20.42
CA ILE A 638 21.69 -31.11 -19.03
C ILE A 638 20.18 -31.23 -18.76
N GLY A 639 19.35 -30.87 -19.74
CA GLY A 639 17.89 -30.95 -19.61
C GLY A 639 17.39 -32.39 -19.68
N ASN A 640 16.25 -32.64 -19.05
CA ASN A 640 15.51 -33.90 -19.08
C ASN A 640 14.03 -33.64 -19.34
N LEU A 641 13.45 -34.36 -20.30
CA LEU A 641 12.01 -34.40 -20.53
C LEU A 641 11.46 -35.70 -19.91
N ALA A 642 10.51 -35.59 -18.99
CA ALA A 642 9.89 -36.74 -18.34
C ALA A 642 8.40 -36.86 -18.70
N LEU A 643 8.00 -37.99 -19.28
CA LEU A 643 6.65 -38.24 -19.76
C LEU A 643 6.09 -39.53 -19.16
N SER A 644 4.78 -39.57 -18.92
CA SER A 644 4.07 -40.78 -18.51
C SER A 644 3.43 -41.46 -19.72
N ILE A 645 3.64 -42.77 -19.84
CA ILE A 645 3.18 -43.58 -20.98
C ILE A 645 2.19 -44.64 -20.51
N GLY A 646 0.96 -44.54 -20.97
CA GLY A 646 -0.13 -45.46 -20.65
C GLY A 646 -1.11 -45.56 -21.81
N SER A 647 -2.40 -45.70 -21.53
CA SER A 647 -3.44 -45.83 -22.57
C SER A 647 -3.62 -44.58 -23.43
N VAL A 648 -3.38 -43.40 -22.85
CA VAL A 648 -3.32 -42.12 -23.54
C VAL A 648 -1.95 -41.53 -23.24
N PRO A 649 -0.90 -41.81 -24.02
CA PRO A 649 0.45 -41.42 -23.66
C PRO A 649 0.59 -39.91 -23.62
N ASP A 650 1.36 -39.41 -22.64
CA ASP A 650 1.85 -38.05 -22.69
C ASP A 650 2.70 -37.84 -23.94
N GLN A 651 2.60 -36.65 -24.50
CA GLN A 651 3.36 -36.25 -25.68
C GLN A 651 3.69 -34.78 -25.60
N LEU A 652 4.94 -34.42 -25.91
CA LEU A 652 5.32 -33.04 -26.13
C LEU A 652 4.88 -32.60 -27.53
N LYS A 653 3.94 -31.65 -27.62
CA LYS A 653 3.47 -31.05 -28.88
C LYS A 653 3.98 -29.62 -28.98
N VAL A 654 4.74 -29.34 -30.03
CA VAL A 654 5.43 -28.06 -30.22
C VAL A 654 4.89 -27.38 -31.48
N GLY A 655 4.37 -26.15 -31.33
CA GLY A 655 3.90 -25.34 -32.46
C GLY A 655 5.04 -24.86 -33.36
N GLY A 656 6.22 -24.60 -32.77
CA GLY A 656 7.44 -24.26 -33.48
C GLY A 656 8.38 -25.44 -33.73
N ARG A 657 9.69 -25.16 -33.75
CA ARG A 657 10.75 -26.15 -33.86
C ARG A 657 11.05 -26.79 -32.50
N ALA A 658 11.39 -28.07 -32.49
CA ALA A 658 11.97 -28.75 -31.33
C ALA A 658 13.47 -29.02 -31.56
N LEU A 659 14.32 -28.48 -30.69
CA LEU A 659 15.74 -28.84 -30.59
C LEU A 659 15.94 -29.76 -29.38
N LEU A 660 16.32 -31.00 -29.65
CA LEU A 660 16.48 -32.06 -28.65
C LEU A 660 17.95 -32.25 -28.28
N SER A 661 18.21 -32.44 -26.99
CA SER A 661 19.51 -32.73 -26.40
C SER A 661 19.28 -33.42 -25.05
N GLY A 662 20.32 -33.87 -24.34
CA GLY A 662 20.18 -34.37 -22.96
C GLY A 662 19.29 -35.60 -22.80
N GLY A 663 18.52 -35.66 -21.71
CA GLY A 663 17.75 -36.84 -21.30
C GLY A 663 16.28 -36.88 -21.75
N LEU A 664 15.79 -38.08 -22.04
CA LEU A 664 14.36 -38.41 -22.10
C LEU A 664 14.06 -39.52 -21.10
N THR A 665 13.11 -39.29 -20.21
CA THR A 665 12.61 -40.27 -19.24
C THR A 665 11.16 -40.63 -19.57
N LEU A 666 10.86 -41.91 -19.75
CA LEU A 666 9.50 -42.41 -20.01
C LEU A 666 9.05 -43.33 -18.89
N ASN A 667 7.98 -42.96 -18.20
CA ASN A 667 7.40 -43.72 -17.09
C ASN A 667 6.18 -44.49 -17.58
N PHE A 668 6.33 -45.78 -17.82
CA PHE A 668 5.28 -46.63 -18.33
C PHE A 668 4.39 -47.17 -17.21
N ALA A 669 3.07 -47.05 -17.39
CA ALA A 669 2.08 -47.63 -16.49
C ALA A 669 2.11 -49.17 -16.47
N ALA A 670 2.51 -49.79 -17.59
CA ALA A 670 2.71 -51.22 -17.72
C ALA A 670 3.80 -51.49 -18.78
N ALA A 671 4.41 -52.68 -18.74
CA ALA A 671 5.42 -53.05 -19.73
C ALA A 671 4.84 -52.97 -21.16
N PRO A 672 5.45 -52.20 -22.07
CA PRO A 672 4.98 -52.11 -23.45
C PRO A 672 5.25 -53.44 -24.18
N ALA A 673 4.43 -53.76 -25.19
CA ALA A 673 4.68 -54.91 -26.04
C ALA A 673 5.97 -54.71 -26.85
N HIS A 674 6.71 -55.78 -27.11
CA HIS A 674 7.94 -55.77 -27.91
C HIS A 674 7.71 -55.09 -29.26
N GLY A 675 8.61 -54.18 -29.65
CA GLY A 675 8.52 -53.41 -30.89
C GLY A 675 7.49 -52.27 -30.90
N SER A 676 6.79 -52.02 -29.79
CA SER A 676 5.84 -50.90 -29.69
C SER A 676 6.56 -49.57 -29.91
N ARG A 677 5.99 -48.72 -30.76
CA ARG A 677 6.53 -47.39 -31.08
C ARG A 677 5.64 -46.29 -30.51
N PHE A 678 6.24 -45.37 -29.77
CA PHE A 678 5.56 -44.25 -29.12
C PHE A 678 6.09 -42.93 -29.68
N VAL A 679 5.23 -42.07 -30.22
CA VAL A 679 5.61 -40.72 -30.63
C VAL A 679 5.58 -39.82 -29.40
N VAL A 680 6.76 -39.39 -28.95
CA VAL A 680 6.93 -38.66 -27.69
C VAL A 680 7.13 -37.16 -27.89
N VAL A 681 7.61 -36.75 -29.07
CA VAL A 681 7.67 -35.35 -29.48
C VAL A 681 7.06 -35.21 -30.87
N GLN A 682 6.20 -34.22 -31.04
CA GLN A 682 5.71 -33.77 -32.34
C GLN A 682 5.93 -32.26 -32.45
N ALA A 683 6.58 -31.81 -33.51
CA ALA A 683 6.91 -30.40 -33.72
C ALA A 683 6.51 -29.94 -35.12
N ALA A 684 5.60 -28.98 -35.22
CA ALA A 684 5.09 -28.49 -36.51
C ALA A 684 6.17 -27.75 -37.31
N GLY A 685 7.12 -27.09 -36.65
CA GLY A 685 8.30 -26.47 -37.28
C GLY A 685 9.43 -27.46 -37.57
N GLY A 686 9.28 -28.73 -37.19
CA GLY A 686 10.25 -29.80 -37.37
C GLY A 686 11.06 -30.14 -36.12
N VAL A 687 11.63 -31.34 -36.10
CA VAL A 687 12.49 -31.86 -35.02
C VAL A 687 13.94 -31.86 -35.47
N SER A 688 14.85 -31.46 -34.58
CA SER A 688 16.30 -31.48 -34.80
C SER A 688 17.05 -31.84 -33.52
N GLY A 689 18.30 -32.28 -33.65
CA GLY A 689 19.05 -32.87 -32.54
C GLY A 689 18.59 -34.29 -32.20
N ALA A 690 18.93 -34.78 -31.02
CA ALA A 690 18.47 -36.06 -30.46
C ALA A 690 18.73 -36.08 -28.94
N PHE A 691 17.96 -36.88 -28.21
CA PHE A 691 18.28 -37.14 -26.80
C PHE A 691 19.56 -37.98 -26.72
N THR A 692 20.51 -37.56 -25.88
CA THR A 692 21.77 -38.28 -25.63
C THR A 692 21.56 -39.51 -24.75
N SER A 693 20.49 -39.54 -23.94
CA SER A 693 20.11 -40.67 -23.12
C SER A 693 18.59 -40.85 -23.08
N ILE A 694 18.12 -42.08 -23.19
CA ILE A 694 16.71 -42.44 -23.09
C ILE A 694 16.57 -43.50 -22.00
N SER A 695 15.76 -43.21 -20.98
CA SER A 695 15.43 -44.16 -19.90
C SER A 695 13.94 -44.50 -19.96
N GLY A 696 13.63 -45.79 -19.92
CA GLY A 696 12.28 -46.28 -19.71
C GLY A 696 12.15 -46.86 -18.30
N ASN A 697 11.07 -46.55 -17.61
CA ASN A 697 10.76 -47.09 -16.29
C ASN A 697 9.41 -47.80 -16.32
N VAL A 698 9.34 -49.05 -15.85
CA VAL A 698 8.09 -49.79 -15.63
C VAL A 698 8.02 -50.17 -14.16
N GLY A 699 7.17 -49.52 -13.37
CA GLY A 699 7.07 -49.83 -11.92
C GLY A 699 8.40 -49.77 -11.16
N GLY A 700 9.32 -48.88 -11.55
CA GLY A 700 10.66 -48.76 -10.97
C GLY A 700 11.74 -49.67 -11.56
N THR A 701 11.40 -50.52 -12.53
CA THR A 701 12.36 -51.34 -13.28
C THR A 701 12.77 -50.65 -14.59
N GLY A 702 14.05 -50.72 -14.93
CA GLY A 702 14.58 -50.13 -16.15
C GLY A 702 14.16 -50.90 -17.40
N LEU A 703 13.80 -50.17 -18.45
CA LEU A 703 13.45 -50.67 -19.77
C LEU A 703 14.39 -50.04 -20.79
N ALA A 704 15.09 -50.87 -21.58
CA ALA A 704 15.87 -50.38 -22.71
C ALA A 704 14.92 -49.76 -23.75
N LEU A 705 15.32 -48.67 -24.38
CA LEU A 705 14.53 -47.99 -25.40
C LEU A 705 15.46 -47.49 -26.51
N THR A 706 14.98 -47.53 -27.75
CA THR A 706 15.72 -46.96 -28.89
C THR A 706 14.98 -45.75 -29.42
N GLY A 707 15.69 -44.64 -29.61
CA GLY A 707 15.14 -43.41 -30.19
C GLY A 707 15.28 -43.38 -31.70
N GLY A 708 14.32 -42.74 -32.35
CA GLY A 708 14.40 -42.38 -33.77
C GLY A 708 13.58 -41.12 -34.04
N GLN A 709 13.81 -40.51 -35.20
CA GLN A 709 13.05 -39.34 -35.61
C GLN A 709 12.77 -39.32 -37.10
N ASP A 710 11.74 -38.58 -37.47
CA ASP A 710 11.48 -38.12 -38.83
C ASP A 710 11.49 -36.59 -38.85
N ALA A 711 11.01 -35.97 -39.93
CA ALA A 711 11.06 -34.52 -40.07
C ALA A 711 10.29 -33.76 -38.98
N THR A 712 9.20 -34.33 -38.44
CA THR A 712 8.28 -33.63 -37.52
C THR A 712 8.05 -34.38 -36.21
N SER A 713 8.58 -35.58 -36.05
CA SER A 713 8.31 -36.43 -34.89
C SER A 713 9.58 -37.10 -34.36
N TYR A 714 9.69 -37.16 -33.03
CA TYR A 714 10.62 -38.05 -32.32
C TYR A 714 9.81 -39.19 -31.69
N TYR A 715 10.29 -40.41 -31.87
CA TYR A 715 9.65 -41.62 -31.37
C TYR A 715 10.65 -42.50 -30.62
N VAL A 716 10.11 -43.30 -29.71
CA VAL A 716 10.86 -44.37 -29.07
C VAL A 716 10.26 -45.73 -29.42
N THR A 717 11.11 -46.75 -29.47
CA THR A 717 10.70 -48.13 -29.70
C THR A 717 11.11 -49.00 -28.53
N ALA A 718 10.14 -49.76 -28.01
CA ALA A 718 10.39 -50.80 -27.01
C ALA A 718 11.10 -52.00 -27.67
N PRO A 719 12.09 -52.59 -26.98
CA PRO A 719 12.98 -53.60 -27.52
C PRO A 719 12.25 -54.87 -27.88
#